data_AF-A0AA95H907-F1
#
_entry.id   AF-A0AA95H907-F1
#
_cell.length_a   1.000
_cell.length_b   1.000
_cell.length_c   1.000
_cell.angle_alpha   90.00
_cell.angle_beta   90.00
_cell.angle_gamma   90.00
#
_symmetry.space_group_name_H-M   'P 1'
#
loop_
_entity.id
_entity.type
_entity.pdbx_description
1 polymer ?
#
loop_
_entity_poly.entity_id
_entity_poly.type
_entity_poly.pdbx_seq_one_letter_code
_entity_poly.pdbx_strand_id
1 'polypeptide(L)'
;MQLQQLFERDVARPIEGVIKADDDASLLLELDEYVITDEVGKQLDAFLDAYLNYAGANGVWISGFFGSGKSHLLKMLALLLENRAVDGWSALDIFLDKPRCRADGIFSGNLKRAVTIPSESILFNIEQKADVISKTELNALIAVFVKVFDEHCGYFGKQPYLAQFERELDMDKLFEPFKAAFQDKAGESWEWGRVRAKRVSRQIDAAYQQVTGQATTNILDKYRSDYRLSIEDFAEQVKQYIDSKGANFRLNFFVDEVGQYVADNTKLMTNLQTVAESLATKCNGQAWVIVTAQEDMQNVIGDTSKQQGNDFSKIQARFKNRMKLTSQNVAEVIQRRLLQKKAGAAPSLEALYQQHANNFKTLFDFADGTQSRPNFRDQEHFVDSYPFVPYQFALFQDAIQNLSLHSAFEGKHSSVGERSMLGVFQQVAISIKAHELGELATFDLMFEGIRTALKTAIQQSILKAERHLDNPFAIRLLKALFLVKYVKDFKPTVRNLCVLMHDHFERDVPSLKTQVEEALNLLEKETYIQRNGELYAYLTDEEQDIEQEIKNTTIDQAVVAAELEKLVYDGVLKQRKIRSDEDLRDYAFTRRLDDNAAGREYELAINVITSFHEYAGAEEKHRVDSIYKDELVILLPASERLVRDLLMYKQTEKYVAHETRATQQDSIKRILDEKNRQNGERLNQLKVLVNKLMGSAKFFVAGHEIELSGEDGQNKTIRAFQALVKRTYPNLRMLRGVQYSENNLADILRQGSGQGLLGDEAALPEAQQEVLSFIQGNHRGGVRTTAKSLLDRFERKPYGWSFAAVLCTLAYLCARGKVEVRESTNLLDEAELARALRNTATHDKLILDPQVEFSQSQLRAVKEFYNDFFERMTSAAEAKALAQDVQRAFGELLETLRELQAQSNRFPFLRMLESVVKELKALQDKPYTWFIGELVNQEAIWFERKEKLIDPLTGFMKGAHKASYLEARQFLDEQKANLSYAGSNLPELLDSALLDPEVYKSNKIQGIKAQLAELQQQLAQARQHEEQQALAGIEALQQKLLGFEQFNALDSGRRQELLQPFETVRQHIGQQVLIAVIRDIQRRFEDETYAGLIQKLMLWSRPKLEPTGKSGVTPAKPVVNEPEPAIESVAVRSIRVPYPQPWLSTEAEVDDYLEHYRRELLKLVRAGKRVQL
;
A
#
# COMPACT_ATOMS: atom_id res chain seq x y z
N MET A 1 6.14 65.90 30.92
CA MET A 1 6.33 65.48 32.34
C MET A 1 6.98 64.11 32.31
N GLN A 2 7.96 63.83 33.18
CA GLN A 2 8.69 62.55 33.16
C GLN A 2 7.99 61.47 33.98
N LEU A 3 8.15 60.19 33.59
CA LEU A 3 7.50 59.07 34.29
C LEU A 3 7.89 58.99 35.78
N GLN A 4 9.15 59.24 36.14
CA GLN A 4 9.60 59.30 37.55
C GLN A 4 8.85 60.32 38.42
N GLN A 5 8.18 61.31 37.82
CA GLN A 5 7.43 62.34 38.55
C GLN A 5 6.01 61.87 38.95
N LEU A 6 5.50 60.81 38.31
CA LEU A 6 4.17 60.22 38.54
C LEU A 6 4.08 59.45 39.87
N PHE A 7 5.11 58.67 40.19
CA PHE A 7 5.07 57.66 41.26
C PHE A 7 5.27 58.28 42.64
N GLU A 8 4.46 57.87 43.62
CA GLU A 8 4.50 58.40 44.99
C GLU A 8 5.82 58.08 45.70
N ARG A 9 6.25 56.82 45.60
CA ARG A 9 7.56 56.32 46.08
C ARG A 9 8.55 56.26 44.91
N ASP A 10 9.85 56.44 45.19
CA ASP A 10 10.88 56.27 44.15
C ASP A 10 10.90 54.82 43.65
N VAL A 11 10.93 54.63 42.33
CA VAL A 11 11.06 53.33 41.68
C VAL A 11 12.47 52.76 41.79
N ALA A 12 13.48 53.58 42.08
CA ALA A 12 14.87 53.17 42.27
C ALA A 12 15.24 52.78 43.71
N ARG A 13 14.28 52.82 44.66
CA ARG A 13 14.52 52.43 46.06
C ARG A 13 14.81 50.92 46.19
N PRO A 14 15.60 50.47 47.18
CA PRO A 14 15.80 49.04 47.42
C PRO A 14 14.48 48.36 47.81
N ILE A 15 14.25 47.17 47.24
CA ILE A 15 13.18 46.23 47.59
C ILE A 15 13.86 44.88 47.81
N GLU A 16 13.80 44.32 49.02
CA GLU A 16 14.52 43.07 49.30
C GLU A 16 13.72 41.85 48.83
N GLY A 17 14.29 41.06 47.91
CA GLY A 17 13.68 39.78 47.49
C GLY A 17 13.59 38.76 48.62
N VAL A 18 14.46 38.85 49.63
CA VAL A 18 14.56 37.91 50.75
C VAL A 18 14.81 38.66 52.07
N ILE A 19 13.74 38.90 52.83
CA ILE A 19 13.78 39.51 54.18
C ILE A 19 14.76 38.74 55.09
N LYS A 20 15.73 39.47 55.66
CA LYS A 20 16.63 39.01 56.74
C LYS A 20 15.97 39.20 58.10
N ALA A 21 16.16 38.27 59.04
CA ALA A 21 15.45 38.29 60.33
C ALA A 21 16.08 39.20 61.41
N ASP A 22 17.30 39.67 61.14
CA ASP A 22 18.19 40.33 62.11
C ASP A 22 18.32 41.85 61.90
N ASP A 23 17.50 42.44 61.02
CA ASP A 23 17.48 43.87 60.68
C ASP A 23 16.06 44.44 60.84
N ASP A 24 15.79 45.01 62.01
CA ASP A 24 14.47 45.57 62.34
C ASP A 24 14.10 46.79 61.47
N ALA A 25 15.06 47.52 60.90
CA ALA A 25 14.76 48.65 60.02
C ALA A 25 14.27 48.17 58.63
N SER A 26 14.90 47.12 58.08
CA SER A 26 14.41 46.47 56.86
C SER A 26 13.10 45.73 57.09
N LEU A 27 12.88 45.14 58.29
CA LEU A 27 11.61 44.54 58.67
C LEU A 27 10.48 45.57 58.74
N LEU A 28 10.71 46.77 59.28
CA LEU A 28 9.71 47.85 59.32
C LEU A 28 9.30 48.28 57.91
N LEU A 29 10.27 48.44 57.00
CA LEU A 29 10.01 48.82 55.61
C LEU A 29 9.14 47.78 54.87
N GLU A 30 9.48 46.49 54.97
CA GLU A 30 8.68 45.43 54.33
C GLU A 30 7.31 45.25 55.01
N LEU A 31 7.20 45.47 56.32
CA LEU A 31 5.91 45.52 57.03
C LEU A 31 5.01 46.65 56.51
N ASP A 32 5.52 47.85 56.22
CA ASP A 32 4.76 48.93 55.58
C ASP A 32 4.42 48.59 54.12
N GLU A 33 5.43 48.23 53.30
CA GLU A 33 5.26 48.03 51.86
C GLU A 33 4.40 46.79 51.49
N TYR A 34 4.12 45.88 52.43
CA TYR A 34 3.34 44.68 52.16
C TYR A 34 1.85 44.98 51.87
N VAL A 35 1.50 44.90 50.58
CA VAL A 35 0.13 45.06 50.06
C VAL A 35 -0.73 43.84 50.38
N ILE A 36 -1.84 44.06 51.09
CA ILE A 36 -2.91 43.06 51.23
C ILE A 36 -3.82 43.17 49.99
N THR A 37 -3.70 42.21 49.08
CA THR A 37 -4.52 42.12 47.86
C THR A 37 -5.91 41.56 48.14
N ASP A 38 -6.81 41.69 47.17
CA ASP A 38 -8.20 41.27 47.33
C ASP A 38 -8.37 39.74 47.47
N GLU A 39 -7.52 38.93 46.84
CA GLU A 39 -7.46 37.48 47.06
C GLU A 39 -6.75 37.15 48.38
N VAL A 40 -5.55 37.68 48.65
CA VAL A 40 -4.80 37.41 49.90
C VAL A 40 -5.68 37.67 51.12
N GLY A 41 -6.39 38.80 51.16
CA GLY A 41 -7.28 39.12 52.27
C GLY A 41 -8.40 38.09 52.44
N LYS A 42 -9.00 37.57 51.36
CA LYS A 42 -10.04 36.51 51.44
C LYS A 42 -9.48 35.17 51.95
N GLN A 43 -8.23 34.86 51.60
CA GLN A 43 -7.52 33.69 52.13
C GLN A 43 -7.16 33.88 53.62
N LEU A 44 -6.84 35.12 54.03
CA LEU A 44 -6.62 35.50 55.42
C LEU A 44 -7.92 35.48 56.24
N ASP A 45 -9.06 35.92 55.71
CA ASP A 45 -10.38 35.82 56.37
C ASP A 45 -10.67 34.36 56.79
N ALA A 46 -10.54 33.42 55.85
CA ALA A 46 -10.76 31.99 56.10
C ALA A 46 -9.73 31.38 57.09
N PHE A 47 -8.49 31.86 57.07
CA PHE A 47 -7.46 31.44 58.04
C PHE A 47 -7.70 32.02 59.43
N LEU A 48 -8.06 33.29 59.56
CA LEU A 48 -8.36 33.93 60.84
C LEU A 48 -9.58 33.29 61.50
N ASP A 49 -10.62 32.94 60.73
CA ASP A 49 -11.74 32.15 61.23
C ASP A 49 -11.29 30.78 61.75
N ALA A 50 -10.54 30.00 60.96
CA ALA A 50 -10.03 28.69 61.39
C ALA A 50 -9.07 28.77 62.60
N TYR A 51 -8.27 29.83 62.71
CA TYR A 51 -7.36 30.08 63.82
C TYR A 51 -8.12 30.45 65.10
N LEU A 52 -9.16 31.28 65.01
CA LEU A 52 -10.01 31.66 66.13
C LEU A 52 -10.92 30.50 66.58
N ASN A 53 -11.52 29.79 65.63
CA ASN A 53 -12.56 28.78 65.82
C ASN A 53 -12.02 27.37 65.47
N TYR A 54 -11.08 26.87 66.27
CA TYR A 54 -10.38 25.60 66.01
C TYR A 54 -11.32 24.39 65.86
N ALA A 55 -11.30 23.76 64.68
CA ALA A 55 -12.15 22.63 64.31
C ALA A 55 -11.35 21.34 64.03
N GLY A 56 -10.39 21.00 64.90
CA GLY A 56 -9.61 19.77 64.79
C GLY A 56 -8.70 19.73 63.55
N ALA A 57 -8.12 20.87 63.17
CA ALA A 57 -7.04 20.96 62.17
C ALA A 57 -6.24 22.26 62.39
N ASN A 58 -4.93 22.11 62.48
CA ASN A 58 -3.93 23.15 62.77
C ASN A 58 -2.93 23.39 61.61
N GLY A 59 -3.05 22.60 60.54
CA GLY A 59 -2.19 22.66 59.36
C GLY A 59 -2.73 23.63 58.32
N VAL A 60 -1.88 24.55 57.86
CA VAL A 60 -2.19 25.55 56.83
C VAL A 60 -1.23 25.41 55.66
N TRP A 61 -1.76 25.29 54.44
CA TRP A 61 -0.98 25.11 53.22
C TRP A 61 -1.06 26.35 52.33
N ILE A 62 0.05 27.07 52.17
CA ILE A 62 0.17 28.25 51.30
C ILE A 62 0.73 27.81 49.94
N SER A 63 -0.07 28.00 48.89
CA SER A 63 0.20 27.51 47.53
C SER A 63 0.06 28.61 46.47
N GLY A 64 0.73 28.43 45.34
CA GLY A 64 0.80 29.42 44.26
C GLY A 64 2.06 29.27 43.41
N PHE A 65 2.09 29.92 42.25
CA PHE A 65 3.21 29.88 41.30
C PHE A 65 4.49 30.57 41.81
N PHE A 66 5.58 30.50 41.04
CA PHE A 66 6.78 31.28 41.33
C PHE A 66 6.45 32.79 41.31
N GLY A 67 7.09 33.58 42.19
CA GLY A 67 6.84 35.01 42.32
C GLY A 67 5.53 35.43 43.01
N SER A 68 4.61 34.51 43.33
CA SER A 68 3.27 34.83 43.89
C SER A 68 3.25 35.29 45.37
N GLY A 69 4.39 35.62 45.97
CA GLY A 69 4.47 36.19 47.32
C GLY A 69 4.34 35.22 48.51
N LYS A 70 4.18 33.90 48.30
CA LYS A 70 3.97 32.89 49.37
C LYS A 70 4.88 33.06 50.60
N SER A 71 6.19 33.09 50.39
CA SER A 71 7.20 33.20 51.44
C SER A 71 7.16 34.55 52.14
N HIS A 72 6.77 35.61 51.44
CA HIS A 72 6.55 36.92 52.05
C HIS A 72 5.29 36.89 52.95
N LEU A 73 4.16 36.36 52.46
CA LEU A 73 2.95 36.14 53.27
C LEU A 73 3.24 35.29 54.52
N LEU A 74 4.04 34.22 54.40
CA LEU A 74 4.48 33.38 55.52
C LEU A 74 5.22 34.20 56.58
N LYS A 75 6.21 35.01 56.17
CA LYS A 75 7.00 35.88 57.07
C LYS A 75 6.15 36.97 57.73
N MET A 76 5.25 37.60 56.97
CA MET A 76 4.32 38.61 57.51
C MET A 76 3.39 38.01 58.56
N LEU A 77 2.84 36.81 58.33
CA LEU A 77 2.01 36.12 59.30
C LEU A 77 2.76 35.76 60.59
N ALA A 78 4.03 35.37 60.50
CA ALA A 78 4.87 35.07 61.67
C ALA A 78 5.01 36.28 62.59
N LEU A 79 5.40 37.43 62.03
CA LEU A 79 5.54 38.71 62.76
C LEU A 79 4.20 39.19 63.34
N LEU A 80 3.12 39.03 62.57
CA LEU A 80 1.80 39.53 62.90
C LEU A 80 1.09 38.75 64.02
N LEU A 81 1.20 37.41 64.04
CA LEU A 81 0.60 36.59 65.12
C LEU A 81 1.37 36.66 66.44
N GLU A 82 2.69 36.89 66.39
CA GLU A 82 3.53 37.17 67.56
C GLU A 82 3.32 38.60 68.09
N ASN A 83 2.68 39.47 67.30
CA ASN A 83 2.64 40.92 67.45
C ASN A 83 4.02 41.56 67.68
N ARG A 84 5.06 41.02 67.01
CA ARG A 84 6.44 41.43 67.26
C ARG A 84 6.58 42.94 67.09
N ALA A 85 7.17 43.60 68.10
CA ALA A 85 7.52 45.00 68.03
C ALA A 85 8.75 45.18 67.12
N VAL A 86 8.67 46.13 66.19
CA VAL A 86 9.71 46.45 65.21
C VAL A 86 9.90 47.96 65.21
N ASP A 87 11.11 48.41 65.56
CA ASP A 87 11.47 49.83 65.78
C ASP A 87 10.43 50.62 66.62
N GLY A 88 9.91 49.98 67.68
CA GLY A 88 8.93 50.56 68.61
C GLY A 88 7.46 50.51 68.16
N TRP A 89 7.16 50.10 66.92
CA TRP A 89 5.79 49.90 66.41
C TRP A 89 5.37 48.44 66.54
N SER A 90 4.08 48.16 66.79
CA SER A 90 3.58 46.77 66.74
C SER A 90 3.22 46.37 65.31
N ALA A 91 3.50 45.10 64.95
CA ALA A 91 3.15 44.57 63.63
C ALA A 91 1.63 44.66 63.35
N LEU A 92 0.79 44.57 64.38
CA LEU A 92 -0.66 44.75 64.28
C LEU A 92 -1.04 46.17 63.87
N ASP A 93 -0.45 47.21 64.46
CA ASP A 93 -0.81 48.61 64.17
C ASP A 93 -0.45 48.98 62.72
N ILE A 94 0.73 48.56 62.25
CA ILE A 94 1.17 48.72 60.85
C ILE A 94 0.22 47.99 59.89
N PHE A 95 -0.27 46.80 60.26
CA PHE A 95 -1.23 46.08 59.43
C PHE A 95 -2.64 46.71 59.45
N LEU A 96 -3.07 47.29 60.57
CA LEU A 96 -4.38 47.93 60.70
C LEU A 96 -4.52 49.21 59.88
N ASP A 97 -3.42 49.91 59.61
CA ASP A 97 -3.46 51.14 58.82
C ASP A 97 -3.63 50.91 57.31
N LYS A 98 -3.52 49.66 56.85
CA LYS A 98 -3.59 49.29 55.43
C LYS A 98 -5.01 49.47 54.86
N PRO A 99 -5.17 49.80 53.56
CA PRO A 99 -6.47 50.17 52.98
C PRO A 99 -7.60 49.17 53.25
N ARG A 100 -7.35 47.85 53.12
CA ARG A 100 -8.36 46.82 53.43
C ARG A 100 -8.78 46.81 54.91
N CYS A 101 -7.84 47.02 55.83
CA CYS A 101 -8.12 47.05 57.26
C CYS A 101 -8.90 48.29 57.70
N ARG A 102 -8.66 49.44 57.03
CA ARG A 102 -9.46 50.66 57.18
C ARG A 102 -10.87 50.53 56.58
N ALA A 103 -11.03 49.74 55.52
CA ALA A 103 -12.31 49.54 54.83
C ALA A 103 -13.19 48.44 55.47
N ASP A 104 -12.59 47.37 56.00
CA ASP A 104 -13.29 46.20 56.53
C ASP A 104 -13.13 46.09 58.06
N GLY A 105 -14.20 46.47 58.77
CA GLY A 105 -14.31 46.37 60.23
C GLY A 105 -14.39 44.94 60.78
N ILE A 106 -14.76 43.96 59.95
CA ILE A 106 -14.85 42.54 60.35
C ILE A 106 -13.47 41.89 60.23
N PHE A 107 -12.77 42.09 59.11
CA PHE A 107 -11.40 41.62 58.91
C PHE A 107 -10.46 42.17 59.99
N SER A 108 -10.48 43.50 60.19
CA SER A 108 -9.67 44.16 61.22
C SER A 108 -10.07 43.76 62.65
N GLY A 109 -11.35 43.46 62.90
CA GLY A 109 -11.84 42.93 64.18
C GLY A 109 -11.35 41.50 64.46
N ASN A 110 -11.42 40.61 63.47
CA ASN A 110 -10.91 39.24 63.58
C ASN A 110 -9.38 39.19 63.69
N LEU A 111 -8.66 40.05 62.97
CA LEU A 111 -7.21 40.18 63.09
C LEU A 111 -6.81 40.60 64.52
N LYS A 112 -7.43 41.65 65.07
CA LYS A 112 -7.21 42.06 66.47
C LYS A 112 -7.46 40.91 67.44
N ARG A 113 -8.55 40.16 67.27
CA ARG A 113 -8.88 38.99 68.12
C ARG A 113 -7.82 37.89 68.03
N ALA A 114 -7.30 37.60 66.83
CA ALA A 114 -6.28 36.56 66.64
C ALA A 114 -4.95 36.93 67.30
N VAL A 115 -4.54 38.19 67.17
CA VAL A 115 -3.29 38.73 67.73
C VAL A 115 -3.39 39.02 69.24
N THR A 116 -4.60 39.07 69.80
CA THR A 116 -4.81 39.12 71.27
C THR A 116 -4.51 37.77 71.95
N ILE A 117 -4.38 36.67 71.18
CA ILE A 117 -3.98 35.36 71.72
C ILE A 117 -2.46 35.33 71.85
N PRO A 118 -1.87 35.15 73.06
CA PRO A 118 -0.42 35.12 73.23
C PRO A 118 0.19 33.99 72.39
N SER A 119 1.15 34.31 71.49
CA SER A 119 1.81 33.29 70.68
C SER A 119 3.25 33.64 70.29
N GLU A 120 4.06 32.61 70.06
CA GLU A 120 5.45 32.70 69.56
C GLU A 120 5.54 32.05 68.17
N SER A 121 6.35 32.61 67.26
CA SER A 121 6.43 32.18 65.85
C SER A 121 7.80 31.63 65.45
N ILE A 122 7.92 30.31 65.30
CA ILE A 122 9.13 29.63 64.84
C ILE A 122 9.17 29.63 63.30
N LEU A 123 9.80 30.65 62.72
CA LEU A 123 10.00 30.82 61.28
C LEU A 123 11.32 30.18 60.79
N PHE A 124 11.26 29.30 59.80
CA PHE A 124 12.46 28.71 59.17
C PHE A 124 12.24 28.24 57.73
N ASN A 125 13.29 28.31 56.92
CA ASN A 125 13.38 27.62 55.64
C ASN A 125 13.86 26.18 55.88
N ILE A 126 13.15 25.18 55.33
CA ILE A 126 13.46 23.78 55.62
C ILE A 126 14.75 23.30 54.96
N GLU A 127 15.03 23.71 53.71
CA GLU A 127 16.20 23.26 52.97
C GLU A 127 17.50 23.82 53.59
N GLN A 128 17.54 25.13 53.87
CA GLN A 128 18.68 25.79 54.51
C GLN A 128 19.01 25.20 55.90
N LYS A 129 18.01 24.72 56.64
CA LYS A 129 18.22 24.06 57.93
C LYS A 129 18.58 22.57 57.79
N ALA A 130 18.31 21.94 56.63
CA ALA A 130 18.46 20.51 56.40
C ALA A 130 19.84 20.06 55.90
N ASP A 131 20.64 20.91 55.24
CA ASP A 131 21.96 20.53 54.64
C ASP A 131 23.03 19.99 55.63
N VAL A 132 22.72 19.96 56.93
CA VAL A 132 23.55 19.35 58.00
C VAL A 132 23.14 17.87 58.27
N ILE A 133 22.05 17.39 57.65
CA ILE A 133 21.39 16.11 57.90
C ILE A 133 21.24 15.38 56.55
N SER A 134 21.45 14.05 56.51
CA SER A 134 21.36 13.33 55.23
C SER A 134 19.91 13.25 54.73
N LYS A 135 19.63 13.87 53.57
CA LYS A 135 18.30 13.85 52.90
C LYS A 135 17.79 12.43 52.57
N THR A 136 18.63 11.40 52.69
CA THR A 136 18.27 9.97 52.53
C THR A 136 17.57 9.34 53.74
N GLU A 137 17.62 9.94 54.92
CA GLU A 137 17.06 9.34 56.14
C GLU A 137 15.56 9.61 56.27
N LEU A 138 14.79 8.57 56.60
CA LEU A 138 13.33 8.66 56.78
C LEU A 138 12.92 9.72 57.82
N ASN A 139 13.77 9.98 58.82
CA ASN A 139 13.48 10.92 59.90
C ASN A 139 14.01 12.35 59.64
N ALA A 140 14.58 12.64 58.46
CA ALA A 140 15.23 13.93 58.20
C ALA A 140 14.31 15.15 58.40
N LEU A 141 13.02 15.05 58.05
CA LEU A 141 12.07 16.17 58.24
C LEU A 141 11.78 16.45 59.72
N ILE A 142 11.47 15.41 60.52
CA ILE A 142 11.21 15.57 61.96
C ILE A 142 12.47 16.02 62.72
N ALA A 143 13.66 15.60 62.28
CA ALA A 143 14.93 16.07 62.84
C ALA A 143 15.14 17.59 62.67
N VAL A 144 14.68 18.19 61.56
CA VAL A 144 14.72 19.66 61.38
C VAL A 144 13.73 20.35 62.33
N PHE A 145 12.49 19.84 62.47
CA PHE A 145 11.50 20.39 63.40
C PHE A 145 11.99 20.38 64.87
N VAL A 146 12.58 19.27 65.32
CA VAL A 146 13.19 19.18 66.66
C VAL A 146 14.34 20.18 66.80
N LYS A 147 15.26 20.23 65.82
CA LYS A 147 16.39 21.17 65.82
C LYS A 147 15.97 22.63 65.96
N VAL A 148 14.97 23.10 65.21
CA VAL A 148 14.55 24.52 65.25
C VAL A 148 13.74 24.85 66.50
N PHE A 149 12.99 23.87 67.05
CA PHE A 149 12.34 24.00 68.34
C PHE A 149 13.37 24.06 69.49
N ASP A 150 14.41 23.23 69.44
CA ASP A 150 15.52 23.28 70.40
C ASP A 150 16.30 24.60 70.29
N GLU A 151 16.62 25.05 69.08
CA GLU A 151 17.26 26.36 68.85
C GLU A 151 16.40 27.52 69.40
N HIS A 152 15.06 27.46 69.25
CA HIS A 152 14.12 28.44 69.82
C HIS A 152 14.05 28.41 71.36
N CYS A 153 14.14 27.22 71.96
CA CYS A 153 14.23 27.05 73.42
C CYS A 153 15.63 27.35 73.99
N GLY A 154 16.62 27.74 73.16
CA GLY A 154 18.00 28.05 73.57
C GLY A 154 18.94 26.84 73.65
N TYR A 155 18.44 25.64 73.39
CA TYR A 155 19.18 24.37 73.39
C TYR A 155 20.01 24.17 72.11
N PHE A 156 20.93 23.22 72.16
CA PHE A 156 21.91 22.96 71.11
C PHE A 156 21.37 22.02 70.02
N GLY A 157 20.39 22.51 69.24
CA GLY A 157 19.73 21.75 68.16
C GLY A 157 20.62 21.14 67.07
N LYS A 158 21.94 21.43 67.06
CA LYS A 158 22.94 20.72 66.23
C LYS A 158 23.24 19.28 66.70
N GLN A 159 22.96 18.92 67.95
CA GLN A 159 23.14 17.56 68.48
C GLN A 159 21.94 17.20 69.37
N PRO A 160 20.93 16.46 68.86
CA PRO A 160 19.67 16.27 69.57
C PRO A 160 19.78 15.59 70.96
N TYR A 161 20.72 14.67 71.14
CA TYR A 161 20.99 14.07 72.46
C TYR A 161 21.54 15.07 73.49
N LEU A 162 22.20 16.14 73.02
CA LEU A 162 22.73 17.20 73.88
C LEU A 162 21.63 18.22 74.22
N ALA A 163 20.75 18.53 73.28
CA ALA A 163 19.55 19.32 73.55
C ALA A 163 18.60 18.61 74.54
N GLN A 164 18.44 17.28 74.45
CA GLN A 164 17.70 16.51 75.46
C GLN A 164 18.35 16.60 76.85
N PHE A 165 19.67 16.46 76.94
CA PHE A 165 20.43 16.62 78.20
C PHE A 165 20.26 18.02 78.81
N GLU A 166 20.35 19.09 78.00
CA GLU A 166 20.10 20.46 78.46
C GLU A 166 18.65 20.65 78.95
N ARG A 167 17.67 20.09 78.21
CA ARG A 167 16.24 20.22 78.51
C ARG A 167 15.81 19.47 79.77
N GLU A 168 16.29 18.24 79.99
CA GLU A 168 15.99 17.48 81.21
C GLU A 168 16.55 18.20 82.46
N LEU A 169 17.78 18.74 82.36
CA LEU A 169 18.32 19.60 83.41
C LEU A 169 17.50 20.87 83.64
N ASP A 170 16.88 21.46 82.60
CA ASP A 170 16.07 22.67 82.75
C ASP A 170 14.70 22.37 83.39
N MET A 171 14.08 21.25 83.01
CA MET A 171 12.85 20.74 83.65
C MET A 171 13.05 20.47 85.15
N ASP A 172 14.20 19.90 85.53
CA ASP A 172 14.60 19.71 86.94
C ASP A 172 15.09 21.01 87.62
N LYS A 173 15.20 22.13 86.88
CA LYS A 173 15.74 23.44 87.33
C LYS A 173 17.21 23.39 87.74
N LEU A 174 17.94 22.42 87.22
CA LEU A 174 19.35 22.16 87.42
C LEU A 174 20.24 22.72 86.29
N PHE A 175 19.68 23.21 85.18
CA PHE A 175 20.45 23.67 84.02
C PHE A 175 21.33 24.89 84.33
N GLU A 176 20.80 25.96 84.92
CA GLU A 176 21.62 27.12 85.34
C GLU A 176 22.68 26.75 86.42
N PRO A 177 22.35 25.98 87.48
CA PRO A 177 23.36 25.39 88.36
C PRO A 177 24.44 24.58 87.62
N PHE A 178 24.07 23.84 86.58
CA PHE A 178 25.00 23.07 85.73
C PHE A 178 25.88 23.98 84.87
N LYS A 179 25.35 25.06 84.27
CA LYS A 179 26.17 26.05 83.54
C LYS A 179 27.22 26.68 84.45
N ALA A 180 26.83 27.08 85.67
CA ALA A 180 27.74 27.62 86.67
C ALA A 180 28.80 26.59 87.09
N ALA A 181 28.38 25.37 87.45
CA ALA A 181 29.31 24.29 87.81
C ALA A 181 30.27 23.92 86.65
N PHE A 182 29.81 23.95 85.40
CA PHE A 182 30.64 23.73 84.23
C PHE A 182 31.66 24.85 84.03
N GLN A 183 31.23 26.11 84.13
CA GLN A 183 32.11 27.29 84.07
C GLN A 183 33.22 27.22 85.14
N ASP A 184 32.89 26.76 86.36
CA ASP A 184 33.87 26.52 87.44
C ASP A 184 34.86 25.37 87.15
N LYS A 185 34.45 24.29 86.46
CA LYS A 185 35.34 23.16 86.14
C LYS A 185 36.13 23.33 84.84
N ALA A 186 35.61 24.11 83.89
CA ALA A 186 36.16 24.25 82.54
C ALA A 186 36.89 25.57 82.30
N GLY A 187 36.55 26.63 83.03
CA GLY A 187 37.05 28.00 82.80
C GLY A 187 36.41 28.72 81.61
N GLU A 188 35.48 28.07 80.91
CA GLU A 188 34.81 28.53 79.69
C GLU A 188 33.30 28.25 79.82
N SER A 189 32.46 29.02 79.12
CA SER A 189 31.00 28.93 79.29
C SER A 189 30.42 27.63 78.73
N TRP A 190 29.20 27.28 79.14
CA TRP A 190 28.53 26.09 78.61
C TRP A 190 28.27 26.18 77.09
N GLU A 191 28.03 27.37 76.56
CA GLU A 191 27.82 27.62 75.13
C GLU A 191 29.08 27.31 74.30
N TRP A 192 30.27 27.53 74.87
CA TRP A 192 31.56 27.08 74.33
C TRP A 192 31.73 25.57 74.53
N GLY A 193 31.35 25.05 75.69
CA GLY A 193 31.44 23.64 76.10
C GLY A 193 30.64 22.70 75.20
N ARG A 194 29.36 23.01 74.94
CA ARG A 194 28.43 22.18 74.17
C ARG A 194 28.87 21.94 72.72
N VAL A 195 29.47 22.95 72.08
CA VAL A 195 30.09 22.83 70.75
C VAL A 195 31.27 21.84 70.74
N ARG A 196 31.92 21.64 71.89
CA ARG A 196 33.19 20.91 72.05
C ARG A 196 33.07 19.70 72.97
N ALA A 197 31.86 19.20 73.24
CA ALA A 197 31.53 18.21 74.27
C ALA A 197 32.57 17.08 74.47
N LYS A 198 33.01 16.43 73.38
CA LYS A 198 34.03 15.35 73.42
C LYS A 198 35.37 15.75 74.07
N ARG A 199 35.79 17.01 73.97
CA ARG A 199 37.04 17.54 74.56
C ARG A 199 36.91 17.85 76.04
N VAL A 200 35.69 18.16 76.50
CA VAL A 200 35.38 18.59 77.88
C VAL A 200 34.56 17.56 78.66
N SER A 201 34.43 16.32 78.17
CA SER A 201 33.54 15.31 78.77
C SER A 201 33.78 15.08 80.27
N ARG A 202 35.04 15.15 80.74
CA ARG A 202 35.38 15.03 82.17
C ARG A 202 34.86 16.20 83.01
N GLN A 203 34.89 17.41 82.46
CA GLN A 203 34.32 18.60 83.09
C GLN A 203 32.79 18.55 83.08
N ILE A 204 32.18 18.00 82.03
CA ILE A 204 30.73 17.75 81.94
C ILE A 204 30.29 16.74 83.00
N ASP A 205 30.95 15.58 83.08
CA ASP A 205 30.69 14.56 84.11
C ASP A 205 30.84 15.15 85.53
N ALA A 206 31.90 15.93 85.78
CA ALA A 206 32.16 16.55 87.09
C ALA A 206 31.14 17.64 87.46
N ALA A 207 30.69 18.44 86.49
CA ALA A 207 29.63 19.45 86.71
C ALA A 207 28.27 18.78 86.94
N TYR A 208 27.94 17.75 86.15
CA TYR A 208 26.72 16.97 86.31
C TYR A 208 26.67 16.25 87.66
N GLN A 209 27.77 15.64 88.10
CA GLN A 209 27.88 15.01 89.42
C GLN A 209 27.74 16.04 90.56
N GLN A 210 28.31 17.25 90.42
CA GLN A 210 28.19 18.31 91.42
C GLN A 210 26.74 18.78 91.61
N VAL A 211 25.92 18.76 90.56
CA VAL A 211 24.56 19.32 90.55
C VAL A 211 23.48 18.26 90.81
N THR A 212 23.62 17.05 90.27
CA THR A 212 22.65 15.95 90.45
C THR A 212 22.97 15.02 91.61
N GLY A 213 24.19 15.09 92.16
CA GLY A 213 24.72 14.14 93.14
C GLY A 213 25.05 12.75 92.57
N GLN A 214 24.75 12.48 91.28
CA GLN A 214 24.96 11.16 90.68
C GLN A 214 26.37 11.01 90.10
N ALA A 215 27.16 10.09 90.65
CA ALA A 215 28.47 9.74 90.11
C ALA A 215 28.33 8.95 88.78
N THR A 216 28.48 9.64 87.64
CA THR A 216 28.50 9.05 86.30
C THR A 216 29.80 9.42 85.56
N THR A 217 30.22 8.56 84.65
CA THR A 217 31.24 8.85 83.63
C THR A 217 30.63 8.74 82.24
N ASN A 218 31.09 9.60 81.32
CA ASN A 218 30.57 9.79 79.96
C ASN A 218 29.03 9.94 79.89
N ILE A 219 28.44 10.83 80.70
CA ILE A 219 26.98 11.03 80.75
C ILE A 219 26.37 11.25 79.36
N LEU A 220 27.03 12.05 78.51
CA LEU A 220 26.56 12.36 77.16
C LEU A 220 26.60 11.18 76.19
N ASP A 221 27.46 10.18 76.38
CA ASP A 221 27.44 8.98 75.54
C ASP A 221 26.24 8.07 75.88
N LYS A 222 25.73 8.11 77.13
CA LYS A 222 24.47 7.45 77.50
C LYS A 222 23.26 8.12 76.84
N TYR A 223 23.15 9.45 76.96
CA TYR A 223 22.14 10.21 76.23
C TYR A 223 22.20 9.92 74.72
N ARG A 224 23.40 9.76 74.17
CA ARG A 224 23.62 9.46 72.75
C ARG A 224 23.31 8.00 72.35
N SER A 225 23.36 7.03 73.26
CA SER A 225 22.91 5.65 72.99
C SER A 225 21.40 5.50 73.11
N ASP A 226 20.80 6.26 74.02
CA ASP A 226 19.42 6.06 74.45
C ASP A 226 18.44 6.99 73.70
N TYR A 227 18.95 8.07 73.09
CA TYR A 227 18.19 9.00 72.25
C TYR A 227 17.42 8.28 71.13
N ARG A 228 16.11 8.47 71.09
CA ARG A 228 15.23 8.04 70.01
C ARG A 228 14.38 9.21 69.54
N LEU A 229 14.26 9.34 68.22
CA LEU A 229 13.47 10.38 67.57
C LEU A 229 12.12 9.80 67.13
N SER A 230 11.04 10.23 67.75
CA SER A 230 9.67 9.99 67.27
C SER A 230 8.87 11.29 67.16
N ILE A 231 7.81 11.26 66.35
CA ILE A 231 6.92 12.40 66.15
C ILE A 231 6.01 12.61 67.37
N GLU A 232 5.67 11.53 68.10
CA GLU A 232 4.83 11.65 69.31
C GLU A 232 5.61 12.28 70.46
N ASP A 233 6.86 11.88 70.68
CA ASP A 233 7.73 12.48 71.70
C ASP A 233 7.93 13.98 71.44
N PHE A 234 8.13 14.38 70.18
CA PHE A 234 8.22 15.80 69.80
C PHE A 234 6.91 16.56 70.07
N ALA A 235 5.75 15.98 69.75
CA ALA A 235 4.47 16.63 70.03
C ALA A 235 4.19 16.77 71.54
N GLU A 236 4.65 15.82 72.35
CA GLU A 236 4.62 15.91 73.83
C GLU A 236 5.57 17.02 74.35
N GLN A 237 6.78 17.14 73.78
CA GLN A 237 7.75 18.19 74.13
C GLN A 237 7.22 19.59 73.80
N VAL A 238 6.57 19.77 72.65
CA VAL A 238 5.90 21.01 72.28
C VAL A 238 4.73 21.32 73.22
N LYS A 239 3.97 20.30 73.64
CA LYS A 239 2.88 20.48 74.61
C LYS A 239 3.40 20.92 75.99
N GLN A 240 4.47 20.29 76.49
CA GLN A 240 5.12 20.68 77.76
C GLN A 240 5.62 22.14 77.73
N TYR A 241 6.21 22.57 76.62
CA TYR A 241 6.61 23.98 76.43
C TYR A 241 5.40 24.92 76.44
N ILE A 242 4.34 24.59 75.69
CA ILE A 242 3.09 25.38 75.67
C ILE A 242 2.45 25.48 77.07
N ASP A 243 2.43 24.40 77.84
CA ASP A 243 1.85 24.39 79.19
C ASP A 243 2.70 25.15 80.22
N SER A 244 4.00 25.34 79.95
CA SER A 244 4.85 26.26 80.74
C SER A 244 4.55 27.74 80.47
N LYS A 245 3.91 28.07 79.34
CA LYS A 245 3.72 29.44 78.82
C LYS A 245 2.36 30.06 79.17
N GLY A 246 1.65 29.50 80.15
CA GLY A 246 0.42 30.08 80.68
C GLY A 246 -0.85 29.80 79.86
N ALA A 247 -1.97 30.38 80.29
CA ALA A 247 -3.29 30.05 79.74
C ALA A 247 -3.50 30.57 78.31
N ASN A 248 -4.07 29.73 77.45
CA ASN A 248 -4.40 30.01 76.04
C ASN A 248 -3.22 30.36 75.12
N PHE A 249 -1.97 30.18 75.56
CA PHE A 249 -0.78 30.36 74.73
C PHE A 249 -0.76 29.43 73.51
N ARG A 250 -0.13 29.88 72.41
CA ARG A 250 0.05 29.14 71.17
C ARG A 250 1.47 29.17 70.63
N LEU A 251 1.87 28.13 69.90
CA LEU A 251 3.14 28.07 69.18
C LEU A 251 2.91 27.83 67.70
N ASN A 252 3.45 28.71 66.85
CA ASN A 252 3.23 28.69 65.40
C ASN A 252 4.51 28.29 64.67
N PHE A 253 4.54 27.15 63.99
CA PHE A 253 5.63 26.76 63.11
C PHE A 253 5.38 27.28 61.70
N PHE A 254 6.26 28.15 61.21
CA PHE A 254 6.20 28.74 59.87
C PHE A 254 7.34 28.18 59.00
N VAL A 255 7.01 27.29 58.07
CA VAL A 255 7.98 26.48 57.33
C VAL A 255 7.99 26.84 55.84
N ASP A 256 9.10 27.41 55.38
CA ASP A 256 9.27 27.84 53.99
C ASP A 256 9.91 26.74 53.12
N GLU A 257 9.52 26.72 51.84
CA GLU A 257 10.00 25.85 50.74
C GLU A 257 9.80 24.33 50.93
N VAL A 258 8.88 23.95 51.83
CA VAL A 258 8.45 22.55 52.09
C VAL A 258 8.15 21.77 50.81
N GLY A 259 7.43 22.38 49.86
CA GLY A 259 7.03 21.71 48.62
C GLY A 259 8.20 21.21 47.75
N GLN A 260 9.36 21.87 47.78
CA GLN A 260 10.55 21.42 47.06
C GLN A 260 11.28 20.31 47.83
N TYR A 261 11.46 20.49 49.13
CA TYR A 261 12.15 19.52 50.00
C TYR A 261 11.49 18.12 50.04
N VAL A 262 10.18 18.05 49.84
CA VAL A 262 9.44 16.76 49.81
C VAL A 262 9.24 16.18 48.41
N ALA A 263 9.57 16.91 47.33
CA ALA A 263 9.13 16.59 45.96
C ALA A 263 9.53 15.18 45.49
N ASP A 264 10.79 14.79 45.71
CA ASP A 264 11.32 13.48 45.31
C ASP A 264 10.95 12.34 46.28
N ASN A 265 10.27 12.62 47.41
CA ASN A 265 10.06 11.64 48.47
C ASN A 265 8.71 11.79 49.18
N THR A 266 7.72 11.07 48.67
CA THR A 266 6.34 11.00 49.23
C THR A 266 6.30 10.63 50.71
N LYS A 267 7.30 9.93 51.26
CA LYS A 267 7.34 9.58 52.70
C LYS A 267 7.62 10.79 53.59
N LEU A 268 8.41 11.77 53.14
CA LEU A 268 8.64 13.01 53.88
C LEU A 268 7.35 13.83 53.99
N MET A 269 6.56 13.86 52.93
CA MET A 269 5.22 14.48 52.92
C MET A 269 4.26 13.80 53.91
N THR A 270 4.26 12.46 53.99
CA THR A 270 3.50 11.73 55.02
C THR A 270 3.99 12.08 56.43
N ASN A 271 5.30 12.17 56.67
CA ASN A 271 5.84 12.54 57.98
C ASN A 271 5.42 13.96 58.40
N LEU A 272 5.41 14.93 57.49
CA LEU A 272 4.91 16.28 57.76
C LEU A 272 3.42 16.27 58.15
N GLN A 273 2.60 15.47 57.47
CA GLN A 273 1.20 15.27 57.84
C GLN A 273 1.09 14.72 59.28
N THR A 274 1.87 13.69 59.61
CA THR A 274 1.88 13.11 60.96
C THR A 274 2.36 14.11 62.03
N VAL A 275 3.35 14.98 61.73
CA VAL A 275 3.76 16.07 62.63
C VAL A 275 2.60 17.02 62.93
N ALA A 276 1.90 17.49 61.89
CA ALA A 276 0.73 18.36 62.07
C ALA A 276 -0.38 17.67 62.87
N GLU A 277 -0.70 16.41 62.54
CA GLU A 277 -1.74 15.61 63.21
C GLU A 277 -1.41 15.32 64.68
N SER A 278 -0.19 14.88 65.01
CA SER A 278 0.24 14.67 66.40
C SER A 278 0.21 15.95 67.22
N LEU A 279 0.65 17.09 66.64
CA LEU A 279 0.52 18.40 67.27
C LEU A 279 -0.95 18.82 67.47
N ALA A 280 -1.84 18.55 66.49
CA ALA A 280 -3.27 18.84 66.59
C ALA A 280 -3.94 18.06 67.74
N THR A 281 -3.57 16.79 67.91
CA THR A 281 -4.10 15.90 68.95
C THR A 281 -3.53 16.21 70.34
N LYS A 282 -2.20 16.32 70.48
CA LYS A 282 -1.54 16.55 71.78
C LYS A 282 -1.73 17.97 72.29
N CYS A 283 -1.64 18.97 71.40
CA CYS A 283 -1.74 20.39 71.77
C CYS A 283 -3.16 20.97 71.63
N ASN A 284 -4.15 20.17 71.20
CA ASN A 284 -5.56 20.57 71.06
C ASN A 284 -5.78 21.95 70.41
N GLY A 285 -5.07 22.23 69.31
CA GLY A 285 -5.16 23.49 68.57
C GLY A 285 -4.31 24.65 69.12
N GLN A 286 -3.46 24.43 70.13
CA GLN A 286 -2.48 25.41 70.59
C GLN A 286 -1.21 25.44 69.73
N ALA A 287 -0.84 24.33 69.08
CA ALA A 287 0.30 24.27 68.16
C ALA A 287 -0.18 24.27 66.70
N TRP A 288 0.34 25.18 65.87
CA TRP A 288 -0.03 25.36 64.45
C TRP A 288 1.16 25.13 63.51
N VAL A 289 0.90 24.65 62.30
CA VAL A 289 1.92 24.37 61.28
C VAL A 289 1.50 24.99 59.94
N ILE A 290 2.16 26.09 59.57
CA ILE A 290 1.90 26.86 58.35
C ILE A 290 3.07 26.61 57.39
N VAL A 291 2.80 26.16 56.16
CA VAL A 291 3.84 25.75 55.20
C VAL A 291 3.68 26.40 53.83
N THR A 292 4.77 26.66 53.11
CA THR A 292 4.73 27.09 51.69
C THR A 292 5.10 25.96 50.72
N ALA A 293 4.43 25.93 49.57
CA ALA A 293 4.77 25.03 48.47
C ALA A 293 4.41 25.64 47.10
N GLN A 294 5.01 25.11 46.04
CA GLN A 294 4.60 25.46 44.68
C GLN A 294 3.23 24.85 44.35
N GLU A 295 2.47 25.51 43.47
CA GLU A 295 1.13 25.05 43.08
C GLU A 295 1.14 23.76 42.26
N ASP A 296 2.08 23.63 41.33
CA ASP A 296 2.08 22.60 40.29
C ASP A 296 3.26 21.63 40.43
N MET A 297 3.18 20.76 41.44
CA MET A 297 4.25 19.81 41.73
C MET A 297 4.42 18.70 40.68
N GLN A 298 3.52 18.58 39.69
CA GLN A 298 3.71 17.66 38.55
C GLN A 298 4.91 18.05 37.69
N ASN A 299 5.23 19.35 37.60
CA ASN A 299 6.37 19.87 36.83
C ASN A 299 7.67 19.92 37.65
N VAL A 300 7.60 19.80 38.98
CA VAL A 300 8.78 19.67 39.85
C VAL A 300 9.33 18.24 39.81
N ILE A 301 8.45 17.24 39.70
CA ILE A 301 8.80 15.81 39.64
C ILE A 301 9.04 15.40 38.17
N GLY A 302 10.30 15.52 37.71
CA GLY A 302 10.66 15.33 36.30
C GLY A 302 10.35 13.94 35.73
N ASP A 303 9.37 13.87 34.82
CA ASP A 303 8.93 12.74 33.95
C ASP A 303 8.67 11.36 34.62
N THR A 304 8.95 11.21 35.91
CA THR A 304 9.06 9.90 36.57
C THR A 304 7.76 9.50 37.26
N SER A 305 6.83 9.00 36.43
CA SER A 305 5.53 8.40 36.81
C SER A 305 4.42 9.36 37.27
N LYS A 306 3.33 9.39 36.49
CA LYS A 306 2.07 10.10 36.80
C LYS A 306 1.34 9.58 38.06
N GLN A 307 1.84 8.53 38.71
CA GLN A 307 1.31 8.02 39.97
C GLN A 307 1.71 8.91 41.15
N GLN A 308 2.96 9.37 41.23
CA GLN A 308 3.46 10.14 42.39
C GLN A 308 2.71 11.47 42.57
N GLY A 309 2.52 12.25 41.49
CA GLY A 309 1.76 13.51 41.55
C GLY A 309 0.31 13.35 41.99
N ASN A 310 -0.32 12.21 41.68
CA ASN A 310 -1.67 11.88 42.18
C ASN A 310 -1.67 11.57 43.68
N ASP A 311 -0.62 10.94 44.21
CA ASP A 311 -0.51 10.65 45.64
C ASP A 311 -0.16 11.91 46.46
N PHE A 312 0.72 12.79 45.96
CA PHE A 312 0.91 14.13 46.56
C PHE A 312 -0.40 14.91 46.64
N SER A 313 -1.23 14.89 45.60
CA SER A 313 -2.54 15.54 45.58
C SER A 313 -3.48 15.00 46.67
N LYS A 314 -3.45 13.69 46.95
CA LYS A 314 -4.22 13.06 48.04
C LYS A 314 -3.70 13.42 49.43
N ILE A 315 -2.38 13.55 49.62
CA ILE A 315 -1.81 13.90 50.93
C ILE A 315 -2.04 15.39 51.21
N GLN A 316 -1.85 16.26 50.21
CA GLN A 316 -2.17 17.69 50.30
C GLN A 316 -3.65 17.93 50.65
N ALA A 317 -4.57 17.04 50.26
CA ALA A 317 -6.00 17.15 50.58
C ALA A 317 -6.32 17.03 52.08
N ARG A 318 -5.35 16.62 52.92
CA ARG A 318 -5.51 16.47 54.37
C ARG A 318 -5.23 17.79 55.14
N PHE A 319 -4.47 18.70 54.54
CA PHE A 319 -4.39 20.09 55.00
C PHE A 319 -5.71 20.80 54.66
N LYS A 320 -6.61 20.90 55.66
CA LYS A 320 -7.95 21.50 55.49
C LYS A 320 -7.87 23.00 55.14
N ASN A 321 -6.96 23.73 55.78
CA ASN A 321 -6.80 25.17 55.61
C ASN A 321 -5.83 25.43 54.46
N ARG A 322 -6.29 26.04 53.37
CA ARG A 322 -5.54 26.19 52.11
C ARG A 322 -5.60 27.63 51.64
N MET A 323 -4.46 28.32 51.63
CA MET A 323 -4.32 29.60 50.96
C MET A 323 -3.80 29.35 49.54
N LYS A 324 -4.50 29.85 48.52
CA LYS A 324 -4.03 29.87 47.14
C LYS A 324 -3.78 31.31 46.70
N LEU A 325 -2.62 31.55 46.08
CA LEU A 325 -2.17 32.84 45.59
C LEU A 325 -2.01 32.80 44.06
N THR A 326 -2.96 33.40 43.35
CA THR A 326 -2.98 33.44 41.87
C THR A 326 -2.17 34.61 41.29
N SER A 327 -2.10 34.64 39.95
CA SER A 327 -1.49 35.70 39.13
C SER A 327 -2.04 37.11 39.39
N GLN A 328 -3.33 37.23 39.69
CA GLN A 328 -4.00 38.53 39.84
C GLN A 328 -3.39 39.38 40.96
N ASN A 329 -2.91 38.73 42.03
CA ASN A 329 -2.20 39.40 43.12
C ASN A 329 -0.95 40.13 42.66
N VAL A 330 -0.21 39.59 41.69
CA VAL A 330 1.09 40.14 41.32
C VAL A 330 0.93 41.45 40.55
N ALA A 331 -0.11 41.57 39.72
CA ALA A 331 -0.49 42.83 39.09
C ALA A 331 -0.92 43.89 40.14
N GLU A 332 -1.79 43.53 41.09
CA GLU A 332 -2.24 44.43 42.17
C GLU A 332 -1.07 44.87 43.09
N VAL A 333 -0.15 43.97 43.39
CA VAL A 333 1.08 44.27 44.14
C VAL A 333 1.99 45.21 43.37
N ILE A 334 2.19 45.03 42.06
CA ILE A 334 3.00 45.96 41.25
C ILE A 334 2.31 47.33 41.17
N GLN A 335 1.00 47.36 40.89
CA GLN A 335 0.19 48.58 40.84
C GLN A 335 0.31 49.38 42.15
N ARG A 336 0.08 48.76 43.30
CA ARG A 336 0.12 49.46 44.60
C ARG A 336 1.52 49.67 45.18
N ARG A 337 2.44 48.69 45.10
CA ARG A 337 3.78 48.82 45.71
C ARG A 337 4.77 49.61 44.84
N LEU A 338 4.69 49.50 43.51
CA LEU A 338 5.62 50.16 42.58
C LEU A 338 5.00 51.35 41.85
N LEU A 339 3.75 51.23 41.39
CA LEU A 339 3.17 52.18 40.43
C LEU A 339 2.24 53.24 41.05
N GLN A 340 1.95 53.19 42.35
CA GLN A 340 1.05 54.12 43.05
C GLN A 340 1.38 55.60 42.73
N LYS A 341 0.35 56.40 42.42
CA LYS A 341 0.50 57.76 41.88
C LYS A 341 0.42 58.84 42.95
N LYS A 342 1.22 59.89 42.78
CA LYS A 342 1.01 61.16 43.51
C LYS A 342 -0.35 61.73 43.14
N ALA A 343 -1.09 62.27 44.12
CA ALA A 343 -2.41 62.87 43.89
C ALA A 343 -2.42 63.95 42.78
N GLY A 344 -1.34 64.73 42.64
CA GLY A 344 -1.19 65.73 41.57
C GLY A 344 -0.93 65.18 40.16
N ALA A 345 -0.61 63.89 40.02
CA ALA A 345 -0.34 63.25 38.73
C ALA A 345 -1.62 62.71 38.05
N ALA A 346 -2.64 62.36 38.83
CA ALA A 346 -3.86 61.71 38.31
C ALA A 346 -4.54 62.51 37.17
N PRO A 347 -4.80 63.84 37.27
CA PRO A 347 -5.51 64.56 36.21
C PRO A 347 -4.80 64.54 34.83
N SER A 348 -3.46 64.40 34.82
CA SER A 348 -2.70 64.27 33.57
C SER A 348 -2.86 62.88 32.93
N LEU A 349 -3.01 61.84 33.76
CA LEU A 349 -3.29 60.47 33.30
C LEU A 349 -4.76 60.30 32.88
N GLU A 350 -5.69 60.98 33.55
CA GLU A 350 -7.11 60.99 33.18
C GLU A 350 -7.35 61.67 31.82
N ALA A 351 -6.66 62.78 31.54
CA ALA A 351 -6.69 63.41 30.22
C ALA A 351 -6.14 62.49 29.13
N LEU A 352 -5.00 61.83 29.39
CA LEU A 352 -4.38 60.85 28.46
C LEU A 352 -5.30 59.64 28.22
N TYR A 353 -6.00 59.15 29.26
CA TYR A 353 -7.02 58.12 29.14
C TYR A 353 -8.17 58.57 28.23
N GLN A 354 -8.75 59.76 28.47
CA GLN A 354 -9.87 60.26 27.66
C GLN A 354 -9.49 60.49 26.19
N GLN A 355 -8.24 60.87 25.91
CA GLN A 355 -7.71 61.02 24.54
C GLN A 355 -7.56 59.68 23.80
N HIS A 356 -7.13 58.60 24.47
CA HIS A 356 -6.73 57.36 23.81
C HIS A 356 -7.60 56.12 24.11
N ALA A 357 -8.55 56.16 25.04
CA ALA A 357 -9.33 54.97 25.47
C ALA A 357 -10.03 54.24 24.32
N ASN A 358 -10.57 54.97 23.34
CA ASN A 358 -11.21 54.39 22.16
C ASN A 358 -10.23 53.58 21.27
N ASN A 359 -8.93 53.88 21.34
CA ASN A 359 -7.89 53.25 20.53
C ASN A 359 -7.26 52.02 21.20
N PHE A 360 -7.43 51.82 22.51
CA PHE A 360 -6.75 50.76 23.27
C PHE A 360 -6.98 49.34 22.72
N LYS A 361 -8.14 49.06 22.12
CA LYS A 361 -8.39 47.78 21.42
C LYS A 361 -7.56 47.66 20.15
N THR A 362 -7.60 48.69 19.29
CA THR A 362 -6.80 48.75 18.06
C THR A 362 -5.30 48.60 18.31
N LEU A 363 -4.80 49.20 19.39
CA LEU A 363 -3.39 49.19 19.78
C LEU A 363 -2.96 47.90 20.50
N PHE A 364 -3.77 47.35 21.41
CA PHE A 364 -3.32 46.29 22.34
C PHE A 364 -4.05 44.95 22.24
N ASP A 365 -5.17 44.85 21.52
CA ASP A 365 -5.79 43.54 21.30
C ASP A 365 -4.94 42.71 20.31
N PHE A 366 -4.79 41.43 20.60
CA PHE A 366 -4.06 40.46 19.79
C PHE A 366 -4.97 39.78 18.76
N ALA A 367 -4.40 39.47 17.60
CA ALA A 367 -5.08 38.92 16.43
C ALA A 367 -4.74 37.44 16.19
N ASP A 368 -5.20 36.91 15.05
CA ASP A 368 -4.78 35.64 14.44
C ASP A 368 -5.09 34.37 15.26
N GLY A 369 -5.93 34.51 16.28
CA GLY A 369 -6.28 33.44 17.23
C GLY A 369 -5.23 33.22 18.32
N THR A 370 -4.44 34.25 18.67
CA THR A 370 -3.85 34.39 20.02
C THR A 370 -4.98 34.46 21.05
N GLN A 371 -4.78 33.93 22.26
CA GLN A 371 -5.77 34.04 23.33
C GLN A 371 -5.97 35.51 23.74
N SER A 372 -7.23 35.95 23.91
CA SER A 372 -7.54 37.29 24.41
C SER A 372 -6.86 37.55 25.76
N ARG A 373 -6.11 38.66 25.85
CA ARG A 373 -5.38 39.06 27.07
C ARG A 373 -6.03 40.27 27.74
N PRO A 374 -5.75 40.54 29.02
CA PRO A 374 -6.27 41.73 29.70
C PRO A 374 -5.84 43.02 29.00
N ASN A 375 -6.80 43.92 28.79
CA ASN A 375 -6.57 45.30 28.33
C ASN A 375 -6.99 46.27 29.46
N PHE A 376 -6.90 47.58 29.26
CA PHE A 376 -7.40 48.55 30.24
C PHE A 376 -8.92 48.41 30.41
N ARG A 377 -9.38 48.31 31.67
CA ARG A 377 -10.79 48.09 32.01
C ARG A 377 -11.60 49.39 32.05
N ASP A 378 -10.99 50.40 32.65
CA ASP A 378 -11.58 51.67 33.06
C ASP A 378 -10.46 52.71 33.32
N GLN A 379 -10.84 53.92 33.72
CA GLN A 379 -9.93 55.04 33.99
C GLN A 379 -9.01 54.78 35.19
N GLU A 380 -9.53 54.17 36.26
CA GLU A 380 -8.80 53.87 37.49
C GLU A 380 -7.71 52.83 37.22
N HIS A 381 -8.06 51.74 36.52
CA HIS A 381 -7.12 50.71 36.09
C HIS A 381 -6.04 51.20 35.11
N PHE A 382 -6.33 52.24 34.32
CA PHE A 382 -5.33 52.91 33.51
C PHE A 382 -4.35 53.71 34.36
N VAL A 383 -4.86 54.54 35.27
CA VAL A 383 -4.05 55.32 36.21
C VAL A 383 -3.13 54.40 37.01
N ASP A 384 -3.63 53.29 37.55
CA ASP A 384 -2.84 52.32 38.33
C ASP A 384 -1.76 51.59 37.51
N SER A 385 -2.06 51.22 36.26
CA SER A 385 -1.17 50.36 35.46
C SER A 385 -0.09 51.13 34.68
N TYR A 386 -0.39 52.35 34.23
CA TYR A 386 0.51 53.14 33.38
C TYR A 386 1.89 53.35 34.07
N PRO A 387 3.03 53.15 33.39
CA PRO A 387 3.27 53.02 31.95
C PRO A 387 3.21 51.59 31.37
N PHE A 388 2.74 50.60 32.16
CA PHE A 388 2.61 49.22 31.71
C PHE A 388 1.21 48.94 31.16
N VAL A 389 1.14 48.11 30.12
CA VAL A 389 -0.14 47.69 29.51
C VAL A 389 -0.61 46.39 30.19
N PRO A 390 -1.89 46.24 30.59
CA PRO A 390 -2.36 45.11 31.39
C PRO A 390 -2.06 43.70 30.87
N TYR A 391 -1.88 43.51 29.56
CA TYR A 391 -1.49 42.21 29.00
C TYR A 391 -0.10 41.77 29.48
N GLN A 392 0.80 42.72 29.80
CA GLN A 392 2.21 42.47 30.08
C GLN A 392 2.42 41.69 31.37
N PHE A 393 1.63 41.95 32.42
CA PHE A 393 1.68 41.19 33.67
C PHE A 393 1.39 39.70 33.44
N ALA A 394 0.32 39.40 32.69
CA ALA A 394 -0.08 38.02 32.39
C ALA A 394 0.88 37.34 31.39
N LEU A 395 1.23 38.02 30.28
CA LEU A 395 2.10 37.46 29.25
C LEU A 395 3.53 37.24 29.77
N PHE A 396 4.03 38.11 30.64
CA PHE A 396 5.33 37.92 31.27
C PHE A 396 5.31 36.77 32.28
N GLN A 397 4.23 36.60 33.05
CA GLN A 397 4.09 35.42 33.91
C GLN A 397 4.15 34.12 33.09
N ASP A 398 3.39 34.02 32.01
CA ASP A 398 3.40 32.85 31.13
C ASP A 398 4.79 32.62 30.50
N ALA A 399 5.47 33.69 30.09
CA ALA A 399 6.83 33.63 29.57
C ALA A 399 7.79 33.02 30.59
N ILE A 400 7.81 33.50 31.84
CA ILE A 400 8.68 32.98 32.90
C ILE A 400 8.34 31.53 33.27
N GLN A 401 7.06 31.18 33.34
CA GLN A 401 6.64 29.80 33.59
C GLN A 401 7.15 28.85 32.49
N ASN A 402 6.91 29.17 31.22
CA ASN A 402 7.32 28.30 30.11
C ASN A 402 8.86 28.29 29.92
N LEU A 403 9.55 29.41 30.10
CA LEU A 403 11.02 29.46 30.14
C LEU A 403 11.60 28.60 31.28
N SER A 404 10.94 28.55 32.43
CA SER A 404 11.36 27.68 33.55
C SER A 404 11.15 26.20 33.23
N LEU A 405 10.01 25.82 32.63
CA LEU A 405 9.76 24.44 32.16
C LEU A 405 10.80 23.99 31.14
N HIS A 406 11.20 24.88 30.22
CA HIS A 406 12.27 24.65 29.26
C HIS A 406 13.69 24.90 29.83
N SER A 407 13.84 24.98 31.15
CA SER A 407 15.12 25.05 31.86
C SER A 407 16.03 26.22 31.42
N ALA A 408 15.47 27.40 31.17
CA ALA A 408 16.22 28.58 30.71
C ALA A 408 17.06 29.27 31.82
N PHE A 409 16.71 29.09 33.09
CA PHE A 409 17.37 29.74 34.25
C PHE A 409 18.52 28.88 34.82
N GLU A 410 19.45 29.51 35.53
CA GLU A 410 20.61 28.79 36.12
C GLU A 410 20.22 27.93 37.33
N GLY A 411 20.78 26.71 37.41
CA GLY A 411 20.42 25.68 38.40
C GLY A 411 19.05 25.01 38.15
N LYS A 412 18.95 23.69 38.39
CA LYS A 412 17.69 22.94 38.14
C LYS A 412 16.49 23.42 38.95
N HIS A 413 16.75 23.86 40.18
CA HIS A 413 15.76 24.44 41.09
C HIS A 413 16.31 25.69 41.79
N SER A 414 17.32 26.37 41.20
CA SER A 414 17.73 27.65 41.78
C SER A 414 16.56 28.58 41.63
N SER A 415 16.05 29.05 42.76
CA SER A 415 15.04 30.09 42.77
C SER A 415 15.59 31.30 42.02
N VAL A 416 14.77 31.94 41.19
CA VAL A 416 15.00 33.33 40.76
C VAL A 416 14.65 34.26 41.96
N GLY A 417 15.10 33.87 43.16
CA GLY A 417 14.60 34.34 44.45
C GLY A 417 15.05 35.77 44.79
N GLU A 418 16.19 36.18 44.24
CA GLU A 418 16.67 37.55 44.29
C GLU A 418 15.88 38.50 43.38
N ARG A 419 15.16 37.97 42.37
CA ARG A 419 14.36 38.76 41.41
C ARG A 419 12.94 38.21 41.25
N SER A 420 12.11 38.51 42.25
CA SER A 420 10.65 38.46 42.11
C SER A 420 10.18 39.19 40.85
N MET A 421 8.99 38.84 40.33
CA MET A 421 8.37 39.54 39.20
C MET A 421 8.28 41.06 39.44
N LEU A 422 8.03 41.47 40.69
CA LEU A 422 8.08 42.87 41.12
C LEU A 422 9.42 43.55 40.81
N GLY A 423 10.55 42.86 41.03
CA GLY A 423 11.90 43.35 40.74
C GLY A 423 12.20 43.48 39.25
N VAL A 424 11.57 42.65 38.39
CA VAL A 424 11.66 42.81 36.93
C VAL A 424 10.90 44.07 36.50
N PHE A 425 9.65 44.23 36.94
CA PHE A 425 8.87 45.43 36.64
C PHE A 425 9.52 46.70 37.23
N GLN A 426 10.18 46.59 38.39
CA GLN A 426 10.99 47.65 38.96
C GLN A 426 12.18 48.01 38.07
N GLN A 427 12.95 47.02 37.59
CA GLN A 427 14.09 47.27 36.69
C GLN A 427 13.65 47.93 35.37
N VAL A 428 12.46 47.57 34.85
CA VAL A 428 11.86 48.24 33.69
C VAL A 428 11.38 49.65 34.03
N ALA A 429 10.75 49.86 35.19
CA ALA A 429 10.36 51.20 35.64
C ALA A 429 11.58 52.13 35.86
N ILE A 430 12.72 51.57 36.29
CA ILE A 430 14.00 52.28 36.42
C ILE A 430 14.60 52.62 35.05
N SER A 431 14.53 51.73 34.05
CA SER A 431 15.07 52.02 32.71
C SER A 431 14.26 53.09 31.98
N ILE A 432 12.92 53.07 32.10
CA ILE A 432 12.03 54.07 31.49
C ILE A 432 11.80 55.32 32.34
N LYS A 433 12.46 55.48 33.49
CA LYS A 433 12.12 56.55 34.46
C LYS A 433 12.21 57.98 33.91
N ALA A 434 13.04 58.19 32.88
CA ALA A 434 13.28 59.47 32.22
C ALA A 434 12.37 59.74 31.01
N HIS A 435 11.57 58.75 30.58
CA HIS A 435 10.60 58.85 29.48
C HIS A 435 9.52 59.90 29.77
N GLU A 436 8.82 60.34 28.73
CA GLU A 436 7.75 61.34 28.80
C GLU A 436 6.35 60.72 28.95
N LEU A 437 5.42 61.54 29.47
CA LEU A 437 4.00 61.22 29.56
C LEU A 437 3.42 60.98 28.15
N GLY A 438 2.97 59.75 27.90
CA GLY A 438 2.55 59.25 26.58
C GLY A 438 3.33 58.01 26.16
N GLU A 439 4.56 57.85 26.65
CA GLU A 439 5.41 56.68 26.37
C GLU A 439 5.02 55.47 27.23
N LEU A 440 5.38 54.27 26.76
CA LEU A 440 4.97 52.98 27.31
C LEU A 440 6.17 52.04 27.47
N ALA A 441 6.08 51.15 28.47
CA ALA A 441 7.03 50.04 28.57
C ALA A 441 6.79 49.03 27.45
N THR A 442 7.80 48.70 26.66
CA THR A 442 7.73 47.61 25.67
C THR A 442 8.18 46.28 26.25
N PHE A 443 7.70 45.18 25.66
CA PHE A 443 7.84 43.84 26.26
C PHE A 443 9.29 43.31 26.25
N ASP A 444 10.13 43.77 25.32
CA ASP A 444 11.56 43.46 25.26
C ASP A 444 12.33 43.91 26.52
N LEU A 445 11.89 44.99 27.19
CA LEU A 445 12.55 45.49 28.41
C LEU A 445 12.49 44.47 29.57
N MET A 446 11.48 43.60 29.58
CA MET A 446 11.35 42.52 30.56
C MET A 446 12.52 41.52 30.49
N PHE A 447 13.18 41.39 29.32
CA PHE A 447 14.37 40.56 29.16
C PHE A 447 15.54 41.09 29.99
N GLU A 448 15.80 42.40 29.99
CA GLU A 448 16.92 42.99 30.73
C GLU A 448 16.76 42.79 32.25
N GLY A 449 15.52 42.81 32.76
CA GLY A 449 15.24 42.51 34.16
C GLY A 449 15.54 41.08 34.59
N ILE A 450 15.44 40.09 33.69
CA ILE A 450 15.79 38.67 33.96
C ILE A 450 17.17 38.24 33.45
N ARG A 451 17.85 39.10 32.68
CA ARG A 451 19.05 38.77 31.90
C ARG A 451 20.13 38.01 32.68
N THR A 452 20.37 38.38 33.93
CA THR A 452 21.40 37.76 34.79
C THR A 452 20.97 36.44 35.45
N ALA A 453 19.69 36.07 35.40
CA ALA A 453 19.18 34.80 35.93
C ALA A 453 19.07 33.71 34.85
N LEU A 454 19.08 34.11 33.57
CA LEU A 454 19.12 33.20 32.42
C LEU A 454 20.49 32.52 32.32
N LYS A 455 20.51 31.28 31.83
CA LYS A 455 21.75 30.53 31.60
C LYS A 455 22.73 31.30 30.74
N THR A 456 24.00 31.24 31.13
CA THR A 456 25.16 31.80 30.43
C THR A 456 25.13 31.55 28.91
N ALA A 457 24.69 30.37 28.45
CA ALA A 457 24.53 30.08 27.01
C ALA A 457 23.48 30.97 26.31
N ILE A 458 22.31 31.18 26.93
CA ILE A 458 21.26 32.06 26.42
C ILE A 458 21.72 33.52 26.44
N GLN A 459 22.40 33.94 27.52
CA GLN A 459 23.02 35.27 27.58
C GLN A 459 24.03 35.45 26.43
N GLN A 460 24.87 34.44 26.14
CA GLN A 460 25.83 34.46 25.04
C GLN A 460 25.14 34.51 23.67
N SER A 461 24.04 33.79 23.46
CA SER A 461 23.25 33.82 22.21
C SER A 461 22.82 35.24 21.85
N ILE A 462 22.25 35.97 22.81
CA ILE A 462 21.79 37.36 22.61
C ILE A 462 22.97 38.35 22.63
N LEU A 463 24.05 38.10 23.37
CA LEU A 463 25.30 38.88 23.29
C LEU A 463 26.02 38.73 21.93
N LYS A 464 25.88 37.61 21.21
CA LYS A 464 26.34 37.47 19.82
C LYS A 464 25.53 38.41 18.92
N ALA A 465 24.19 38.36 19.02
CA ALA A 465 23.30 39.23 18.25
C ALA A 465 23.55 40.73 18.51
N GLU A 466 23.73 41.13 19.78
CA GLU A 466 24.09 42.51 20.18
C GLU A 466 25.43 43.01 19.64
N ARG A 467 26.31 42.11 19.17
CA ARG A 467 27.63 42.44 18.59
C ARG A 467 27.70 42.32 17.07
N HIS A 468 26.75 41.63 16.46
CA HIS A 468 26.72 41.37 15.01
C HIS A 468 25.64 42.16 14.26
N LEU A 469 24.59 42.62 14.95
CA LEU A 469 23.47 43.34 14.34
C LEU A 469 23.54 44.84 14.59
N ASP A 470 23.84 45.62 13.55
CA ASP A 470 23.83 47.10 13.62
C ASP A 470 22.42 47.72 13.80
N ASN A 471 21.35 46.90 13.80
CA ASN A 471 19.96 47.35 13.95
C ASN A 471 19.46 47.15 15.40
N PRO A 472 19.31 48.22 16.21
CA PRO A 472 18.88 48.08 17.61
C PRO A 472 17.43 47.60 17.75
N PHE A 473 16.56 47.89 16.79
CA PHE A 473 15.17 47.45 16.83
C PHE A 473 15.05 45.95 16.56
N ALA A 474 15.91 45.38 15.70
CA ALA A 474 16.00 43.93 15.52
C ALA A 474 16.49 43.22 16.80
N ILE A 475 17.46 43.79 17.51
CA ILE A 475 17.91 43.28 18.82
C ILE A 475 16.77 43.30 19.86
N ARG A 476 16.01 44.40 19.94
CA ARG A 476 14.83 44.52 20.81
C ARG A 476 13.76 43.48 20.46
N LEU A 477 13.42 43.34 19.18
CA LEU A 477 12.44 42.36 18.70
C LEU A 477 12.87 40.92 18.96
N LEU A 478 14.17 40.61 18.84
CA LEU A 478 14.72 39.29 19.17
C LEU A 478 14.53 38.94 20.66
N LYS A 479 14.71 39.92 21.56
CA LYS A 479 14.46 39.76 23.01
C LYS A 479 12.98 39.53 23.33
N ALA A 480 12.08 40.24 22.65
CA ALA A 480 10.64 39.98 22.76
C ALA A 480 10.27 38.58 22.25
N LEU A 481 10.84 38.15 21.11
CA LEU A 481 10.64 36.81 20.54
C LEU A 481 11.21 35.69 21.42
N PHE A 482 12.33 35.92 22.12
CA PHE A 482 12.86 34.99 23.11
C PHE A 482 11.86 34.75 24.25
N LEU A 483 11.31 35.82 24.83
CA LEU A 483 10.36 35.74 25.96
C LEU A 483 9.11 34.92 25.60
N VAL A 484 8.55 35.11 24.40
CA VAL A 484 7.33 34.41 23.97
C VAL A 484 7.57 33.03 23.33
N LYS A 485 8.83 32.60 23.11
CA LYS A 485 9.18 31.39 22.34
C LYS A 485 8.37 30.14 22.72
N TYR A 486 8.15 29.93 24.01
CA TYR A 486 7.47 28.74 24.54
C TYR A 486 6.01 29.00 24.99
N VAL A 487 5.48 30.21 24.79
CA VAL A 487 4.11 30.59 25.20
C VAL A 487 3.12 30.17 24.12
N LYS A 488 2.60 28.94 24.23
CA LYS A 488 1.76 28.28 23.21
C LYS A 488 0.51 29.07 22.80
N ASP A 489 -0.08 29.80 23.73
CA ASP A 489 -1.29 30.60 23.52
C ASP A 489 -1.04 31.98 22.87
N PHE A 490 0.23 32.31 22.61
CA PHE A 490 0.67 33.51 21.90
C PHE A 490 1.16 33.17 20.49
N LYS A 491 0.58 33.80 19.46
CA LYS A 491 1.02 33.64 18.07
C LYS A 491 1.88 34.83 17.64
N PRO A 492 3.20 34.65 17.44
CA PRO A 492 4.11 35.72 17.01
C PRO A 492 3.98 36.04 15.52
N THR A 493 2.84 36.63 15.15
CA THR A 493 2.62 37.26 13.83
C THR A 493 3.11 38.71 13.86
N VAL A 494 3.32 39.32 12.69
CA VAL A 494 3.72 40.74 12.56
C VAL A 494 2.78 41.65 13.37
N ARG A 495 1.46 41.45 13.28
CA ARG A 495 0.46 42.26 14.01
C ARG A 495 0.51 42.07 15.53
N ASN A 496 0.87 40.89 16.03
CA ASN A 496 1.00 40.64 17.47
C ASN A 496 2.36 41.13 18.00
N LEU A 497 3.42 41.07 17.21
CA LEU A 497 4.73 41.62 17.54
C LEU A 497 4.73 43.15 17.58
N CYS A 498 3.92 43.81 16.73
CA CYS A 498 3.69 45.25 16.83
C CYS A 498 3.13 45.67 18.22
N VAL A 499 2.27 44.86 18.85
CA VAL A 499 1.73 45.15 20.20
C VAL A 499 2.82 45.10 21.27
N LEU A 500 3.74 44.13 21.15
CA LEU A 500 4.86 43.97 22.09
C LEU A 500 5.88 45.12 22.00
N MET A 501 6.01 45.72 20.81
CA MET A 501 6.98 46.76 20.47
C MET A 501 6.38 48.18 20.42
N HIS A 502 5.15 48.38 20.90
CA HIS A 502 4.48 49.69 20.91
C HIS A 502 4.90 50.53 22.13
N ASP A 503 5.70 51.56 21.91
CA ASP A 503 6.32 52.42 22.95
C ASP A 503 5.69 53.81 23.12
N HIS A 504 4.74 54.24 22.28
CA HIS A 504 4.07 55.55 22.43
C HIS A 504 2.66 55.55 21.84
N PHE A 505 1.67 56.11 22.55
CA PHE A 505 0.25 56.11 22.13
C PHE A 505 -0.04 56.79 20.77
N GLU A 506 0.84 57.69 20.31
CA GLU A 506 0.73 58.38 19.02
C GLU A 506 1.63 57.75 17.92
N ARG A 507 2.27 56.61 18.18
CA ARG A 507 3.17 55.97 17.19
C ARG A 507 2.40 55.45 15.98
N ASP A 508 2.84 55.85 14.78
CA ASP A 508 2.30 55.38 13.52
C ASP A 508 2.42 53.85 13.37
N VAL A 509 1.25 53.19 13.32
CA VAL A 509 1.16 51.73 13.28
C VAL A 509 1.65 51.13 11.94
N PRO A 510 1.37 51.71 10.76
CA PRO A 510 2.01 51.34 9.50
C PRO A 510 3.55 51.38 9.55
N SER A 511 4.16 52.46 10.06
CA SER A 511 5.62 52.60 10.17
C SER A 511 6.22 51.57 11.13
N LEU A 512 5.59 51.35 12.30
CA LEU A 512 5.97 50.28 13.22
C LEU A 512 5.88 48.90 12.56
N LYS A 513 4.82 48.63 11.78
CA LYS A 513 4.68 47.38 11.03
C LYS A 513 5.83 47.16 10.04
N THR A 514 6.19 48.18 9.26
CA THR A 514 7.31 48.10 8.32
C THR A 514 8.63 47.81 9.03
N GLN A 515 8.91 48.49 10.15
CA GLN A 515 10.13 48.25 10.94
C GLN A 515 10.17 46.84 11.56
N VAL A 516 9.02 46.28 11.95
CA VAL A 516 8.91 44.88 12.38
C VAL A 516 9.17 43.93 11.21
N GLU A 517 8.63 44.18 10.01
CA GLU A 517 8.86 43.34 8.83
C GLU A 517 10.34 43.37 8.38
N GLU A 518 10.98 44.55 8.37
CA GLU A 518 12.42 44.70 8.10
C GLU A 518 13.29 43.96 9.13
N ALA A 519 12.99 44.12 10.43
CA ALA A 519 13.72 43.44 11.50
C ALA A 519 13.56 41.91 11.43
N LEU A 520 12.37 41.39 11.15
CA LEU A 520 12.13 39.96 10.99
C LEU A 520 12.89 39.39 9.79
N ASN A 521 12.89 40.08 8.65
CA ASN A 521 13.66 39.67 7.47
C ASN A 521 15.17 39.59 7.76
N LEU A 522 15.72 40.55 8.52
CA LEU A 522 17.12 40.52 8.95
C LEU A 522 17.41 39.33 9.88
N LEU A 523 16.57 39.09 10.88
CA LEU A 523 16.73 37.98 11.83
C LEU A 523 16.53 36.59 11.18
N GLU A 524 15.64 36.45 10.20
CA GLU A 524 15.40 35.21 9.43
C GLU A 524 16.61 34.89 8.53
N LYS A 525 17.22 35.93 7.93
CA LYS A 525 18.44 35.85 7.12
C LYS A 525 19.64 35.39 7.96
N GLU A 526 19.94 36.11 9.05
CA GLU A 526 21.06 35.77 9.95
C GLU A 526 20.77 34.55 10.86
N THR A 527 19.61 33.90 10.68
CA THR A 527 19.23 32.64 11.35
C THR A 527 19.10 32.73 12.88
N TYR A 528 18.79 33.92 13.41
CA TYR A 528 18.38 34.07 14.81
C TYR A 528 16.92 33.66 15.07
N ILE A 529 16.09 33.65 14.02
CA ILE A 529 14.69 33.22 14.06
C ILE A 529 14.35 32.31 12.88
N GLN A 530 13.30 31.51 13.03
CA GLN A 530 12.65 30.76 11.94
C GLN A 530 11.26 31.32 11.64
N ARG A 531 10.80 31.12 10.41
CA ARG A 531 9.46 31.52 9.95
C ARG A 531 8.65 30.31 9.48
N ASN A 532 7.51 30.08 10.11
CA ASN A 532 6.54 29.05 9.75
C ASN A 532 5.23 29.69 9.28
N GLY A 533 5.12 29.88 7.96
CA GLY A 533 4.02 30.60 7.31
C GLY A 533 4.04 32.10 7.64
N GLU A 534 3.32 32.47 8.70
CA GLU A 534 3.18 33.85 9.21
C GLU A 534 3.64 33.99 10.68
N LEU A 535 4.06 32.88 11.30
CA LEU A 535 4.57 32.83 12.67
C LEU A 535 6.11 32.89 12.67
N TYR A 536 6.68 33.71 13.55
CA TYR A 536 8.12 33.89 13.70
C TYR A 536 8.58 33.43 15.09
N ALA A 537 9.59 32.56 15.19
CA ALA A 537 10.03 32.00 16.46
C ALA A 537 11.55 32.13 16.66
N TYR A 538 11.96 32.52 17.88
CA TYR A 538 13.36 32.52 18.31
C TYR A 538 13.99 31.12 18.18
N LEU A 539 15.19 31.04 17.63
CA LEU A 539 15.99 29.81 17.56
C LEU A 539 17.02 29.76 18.70
N THR A 540 17.02 28.70 19.52
CA THR A 540 18.14 28.41 20.46
C THR A 540 19.37 27.96 19.70
N ASP A 541 20.57 28.05 20.29
CA ASP A 541 21.83 27.69 19.61
C ASP A 541 21.76 26.28 18.94
N GLU A 542 21.26 25.24 19.64
CA GLU A 542 20.99 23.92 19.04
C GLU A 542 20.06 23.95 17.81
N GLU A 543 19.02 24.80 17.82
CA GLU A 543 18.09 24.96 16.70
C GLU A 543 18.65 25.88 15.59
N GLN A 544 19.55 26.81 15.92
CA GLN A 544 20.27 27.67 14.96
C GLN A 544 21.25 26.85 14.15
N ASP A 545 22.06 26.01 14.81
CA ASP A 545 23.00 25.09 14.18
C ASP A 545 22.26 24.14 13.22
N ILE A 546 21.18 23.51 13.68
CA ILE A 546 20.30 22.65 12.86
C ILE A 546 19.68 23.41 11.68
N GLU A 547 19.20 24.65 11.87
CA GLU A 547 18.62 25.46 10.78
C GLU A 547 19.69 25.87 9.75
N GLN A 548 20.93 26.15 10.18
CA GLN A 548 22.05 26.41 9.28
C GLN A 548 22.46 25.16 8.51
N GLU A 549 22.52 23.99 9.14
CA GLU A 549 22.82 22.73 8.44
C GLU A 549 21.72 22.33 7.45
N ILE A 550 20.45 22.58 7.76
CA ILE A 550 19.33 22.47 6.81
C ILE A 550 19.57 23.44 5.63
N LYS A 551 19.78 24.74 5.88
CA LYS A 551 20.05 25.74 4.82
C LYS A 551 21.28 25.41 3.95
N ASN A 552 22.29 24.76 4.53
CA ASN A 552 23.52 24.32 3.85
C ASN A 552 23.38 22.95 3.15
N THR A 553 22.27 22.23 3.35
CA THR A 553 22.06 20.90 2.74
C THR A 553 21.91 21.03 1.22
N THR A 554 22.86 20.45 0.47
CA THR A 554 22.87 20.50 -1.00
C THR A 554 21.79 19.61 -1.62
N ILE A 555 21.16 20.07 -2.70
CA ILE A 555 20.06 19.35 -3.39
C ILE A 555 20.25 19.41 -4.90
N ASP A 556 19.97 18.27 -5.55
CA ASP A 556 19.87 18.15 -7.00
C ASP A 556 18.54 18.76 -7.50
N GLN A 557 18.62 19.65 -8.48
CA GLN A 557 17.45 20.28 -9.12
C GLN A 557 16.45 19.23 -9.66
N ALA A 558 16.91 18.05 -10.10
CA ALA A 558 16.05 16.95 -10.52
C ALA A 558 15.12 16.46 -9.40
N VAL A 559 15.55 16.49 -8.14
CA VAL A 559 14.73 16.10 -6.97
C VAL A 559 13.70 17.18 -6.64
N VAL A 560 14.02 18.46 -6.86
CA VAL A 560 13.10 19.59 -6.71
C VAL A 560 12.01 19.53 -7.79
N ALA A 561 12.39 19.34 -9.05
CA ALA A 561 11.47 19.18 -10.18
C ALA A 561 10.57 17.94 -10.00
N ALA A 562 11.12 16.81 -9.58
CA ALA A 562 10.35 15.59 -9.31
C ALA A 562 9.35 15.72 -8.15
N GLU A 563 9.53 16.67 -7.22
CA GLU A 563 8.50 16.98 -6.21
C GLU A 563 7.47 17.97 -6.73
N LEU A 564 7.88 18.92 -7.57
CA LEU A 564 6.95 19.85 -8.21
C LEU A 564 6.00 19.13 -9.18
N GLU A 565 6.47 18.10 -9.89
CA GLU A 565 5.62 17.17 -10.66
C GLU A 565 4.52 16.57 -9.79
N LYS A 566 4.86 16.00 -8.63
CA LYS A 566 3.88 15.43 -7.70
C LYS A 566 2.92 16.50 -7.17
N LEU A 567 3.42 17.68 -6.78
CA LEU A 567 2.58 18.78 -6.29
C LEU A 567 1.55 19.24 -7.32
N VAL A 568 1.93 19.30 -8.59
CA VAL A 568 1.05 19.64 -9.72
C VAL A 568 0.07 18.49 -10.02
N TYR A 569 0.58 17.30 -10.34
CA TYR A 569 -0.25 16.22 -10.91
C TYR A 569 -0.97 15.38 -9.87
N ASP A 570 -0.33 15.01 -8.76
CA ASP A 570 -0.93 14.23 -7.69
C ASP A 570 -1.47 15.12 -6.53
N GLY A 571 -0.98 16.36 -6.41
CA GLY A 571 -1.40 17.35 -5.41
C GLY A 571 -2.55 18.26 -5.85
N VAL A 572 -2.51 18.85 -7.04
CA VAL A 572 -3.59 19.69 -7.59
C VAL A 572 -4.55 18.88 -8.46
N LEU A 573 -4.05 18.26 -9.54
CA LEU A 573 -4.91 17.61 -10.54
C LEU A 573 -5.55 16.32 -10.03
N LYS A 574 -4.84 15.54 -9.20
CA LYS A 574 -5.31 14.32 -8.50
C LYS A 574 -5.88 13.22 -9.41
N GLN A 575 -5.72 13.35 -10.73
CA GLN A 575 -6.33 12.50 -11.75
C GLN A 575 -5.27 12.10 -12.78
N ARG A 576 -5.34 10.85 -13.26
CA ARG A 576 -4.47 10.33 -14.34
C ARG A 576 -5.18 10.19 -15.69
N LYS A 577 -6.46 10.53 -15.71
CA LYS A 577 -7.30 10.68 -16.89
C LYS A 577 -8.27 11.83 -16.62
N ILE A 578 -8.59 12.63 -17.63
CA ILE A 578 -9.61 13.68 -17.55
C ILE A 578 -10.81 13.23 -18.36
N ARG A 579 -12.01 13.39 -17.80
CA ARG A 579 -13.25 13.07 -18.49
C ARG A 579 -13.66 14.23 -19.41
N SER A 580 -14.00 13.91 -20.66
CA SER A 580 -14.56 14.87 -21.61
C SER A 580 -16.09 14.96 -21.45
N ASP A 581 -16.64 16.17 -21.51
CA ASP A 581 -18.08 16.41 -21.29
C ASP A 581 -18.97 16.06 -22.51
N GLU A 582 -18.40 15.99 -23.73
CA GLU A 582 -19.18 15.74 -24.96
C GLU A 582 -19.40 14.23 -25.22
N ASP A 583 -18.40 13.40 -24.92
CA ASP A 583 -18.37 11.96 -25.19
C ASP A 583 -18.24 11.10 -23.91
N LEU A 584 -18.16 11.74 -22.74
CA LEU A 584 -18.12 11.10 -21.41
C LEU A 584 -16.98 10.08 -21.21
N ARG A 585 -15.96 10.10 -22.07
CA ARG A 585 -14.77 9.24 -22.06
C ARG A 585 -13.67 9.81 -21.17
N ASP A 586 -12.96 8.93 -20.45
CA ASP A 586 -11.75 9.25 -19.71
C ASP A 586 -10.51 9.20 -20.62
N TYR A 587 -9.93 10.36 -20.93
CA TYR A 587 -8.69 10.49 -21.71
C TYR A 587 -7.47 10.49 -20.80
N ALA A 588 -6.57 9.52 -20.98
CA ALA A 588 -5.26 9.52 -20.34
C ALA A 588 -4.31 10.52 -21.02
N PHE A 589 -3.40 11.12 -20.26
CA PHE A 589 -2.46 12.13 -20.74
C PHE A 589 -1.05 11.89 -20.22
N THR A 590 -0.06 12.25 -21.03
CA THR A 590 1.35 12.33 -20.63
C THR A 590 1.53 13.50 -19.68
N ARG A 591 2.22 13.28 -18.56
CA ARG A 591 2.63 14.36 -17.66
C ARG A 591 3.96 14.94 -18.17
N ARG A 592 4.04 16.26 -18.34
CA ARG A 592 5.30 16.98 -18.61
C ARG A 592 5.47 18.12 -17.63
N LEU A 593 6.69 18.29 -17.12
CA LEU A 593 7.10 19.43 -16.31
C LEU A 593 8.37 19.99 -16.93
N ASP A 594 8.37 21.26 -17.31
CA ASP A 594 9.51 21.91 -17.96
C ASP A 594 10.05 21.06 -19.14
N ASP A 595 9.14 20.71 -20.07
CA ASP A 595 9.33 19.79 -21.22
C ASP A 595 9.69 18.31 -20.89
N ASN A 596 10.06 17.98 -19.66
CA ASN A 596 10.47 16.63 -19.27
C ASN A 596 9.25 15.72 -19.02
N ALA A 597 9.17 14.58 -19.73
CA ALA A 597 8.07 13.64 -19.62
C ALA A 597 8.18 12.68 -18.42
N ALA A 598 7.10 12.55 -17.65
CA ALA A 598 7.02 11.70 -16.46
C ALA A 598 6.01 10.54 -16.67
N GLY A 599 6.51 9.31 -16.56
CA GLY A 599 5.70 8.09 -16.59
C GLY A 599 5.49 7.52 -18.00
N ARG A 600 4.24 7.16 -18.34
CA ARG A 600 3.87 6.57 -19.63
C ARG A 600 3.38 7.64 -20.59
N GLU A 601 3.87 7.61 -21.83
CA GLU A 601 3.38 8.50 -22.88
C GLU A 601 2.03 8.05 -23.47
N TYR A 602 1.24 9.05 -23.86
CA TYR A 602 -0.09 9.00 -24.45
C TYR A 602 -0.21 10.08 -25.54
N GLU A 603 -1.20 9.95 -26.43
CA GLU A 603 -1.42 10.87 -27.56
C GLU A 603 -1.71 12.33 -27.17
N LEU A 604 -2.15 12.58 -25.94
CA LEU A 604 -2.33 13.91 -25.36
C LEU A 604 -1.29 14.12 -24.26
N ALA A 605 -0.80 15.34 -24.10
CA ALA A 605 0.03 15.71 -22.95
C ALA A 605 -0.50 16.98 -22.26
N ILE A 606 -0.14 17.12 -20.98
CA ILE A 606 -0.18 18.38 -20.26
C ILE A 606 1.27 18.71 -19.92
N ASN A 607 1.72 19.92 -20.28
CA ASN A 607 3.08 20.40 -20.05
C ASN A 607 3.02 21.65 -19.18
N VAL A 608 3.52 21.55 -17.96
CA VAL A 608 3.49 22.65 -16.98
C VAL A 608 4.87 23.28 -16.95
N ILE A 609 4.95 24.53 -17.43
CA ILE A 609 6.16 25.34 -17.47
C ILE A 609 6.23 26.18 -16.20
N THR A 610 7.35 26.05 -15.49
CA THR A 610 7.57 26.58 -14.14
C THR A 610 8.63 27.68 -14.15
N SER A 611 8.83 28.33 -13.00
CA SER A 611 9.92 29.29 -12.80
C SER A 611 11.33 28.69 -12.88
N PHE A 612 11.48 27.36 -12.96
CA PHE A 612 12.76 26.67 -13.12
C PHE A 612 13.18 26.50 -14.59
N HIS A 613 12.29 26.72 -15.56
CA HIS A 613 12.61 26.55 -16.97
C HIS A 613 13.46 27.70 -17.53
N GLU A 614 14.46 27.38 -18.36
CA GLU A 614 15.33 28.34 -19.07
C GLU A 614 14.53 29.42 -19.82
N TYR A 615 13.35 29.05 -20.34
CA TYR A 615 12.47 29.94 -21.12
C TYR A 615 11.21 30.38 -20.35
N ALA A 616 11.20 30.36 -19.01
CA ALA A 616 10.01 30.66 -18.19
C ALA A 616 9.34 32.03 -18.50
N GLY A 617 10.11 33.04 -18.93
CA GLY A 617 9.59 34.35 -19.33
C GLY A 617 9.18 34.49 -20.80
N ALA A 618 9.42 33.48 -21.64
CA ALA A 618 9.28 33.58 -23.10
C ALA A 618 7.90 33.09 -23.59
N GLU A 619 6.84 33.79 -23.21
CA GLU A 619 5.44 33.43 -23.52
C GLU A 619 5.20 33.08 -25.00
N GLU A 620 5.73 33.87 -25.93
CA GLU A 620 5.60 33.67 -27.37
C GLU A 620 6.20 32.34 -27.85
N LYS A 621 7.30 31.88 -27.24
CA LYS A 621 7.92 30.59 -27.56
C LYS A 621 6.96 29.45 -27.20
N HIS A 622 6.45 29.45 -25.96
CA HIS A 622 5.52 28.43 -25.47
C HIS A 622 4.23 28.37 -26.30
N ARG A 623 3.74 29.54 -26.74
CA ARG A 623 2.61 29.62 -27.67
C ARG A 623 2.92 28.94 -29.00
N VAL A 624 4.09 29.19 -29.61
CA VAL A 624 4.50 28.55 -30.86
C VAL A 624 4.77 27.05 -30.70
N ASP A 625 5.42 26.63 -29.62
CA ASP A 625 5.70 25.21 -29.35
C ASP A 625 4.41 24.38 -29.17
N SER A 626 3.34 25.00 -28.63
CA SER A 626 2.00 24.40 -28.55
C SER A 626 1.30 24.16 -29.90
N ILE A 627 1.84 24.67 -31.02
CA ILE A 627 1.29 24.45 -32.38
C ILE A 627 1.69 23.08 -32.93
N TYR A 628 2.92 22.64 -32.66
CA TYR A 628 3.51 21.44 -33.26
C TYR A 628 3.38 20.18 -32.40
N LYS A 629 3.04 20.35 -31.11
CA LYS A 629 2.79 19.28 -30.15
C LYS A 629 1.31 19.29 -29.77
N ASP A 630 0.67 18.13 -29.72
CA ASP A 630 -0.71 17.99 -29.20
C ASP A 630 -0.73 18.02 -27.65
N GLU A 631 -0.26 19.12 -27.06
CA GLU A 631 -0.17 19.29 -25.61
C GLU A 631 -0.81 20.59 -25.12
N LEU A 632 -1.40 20.51 -23.93
CA LEU A 632 -1.84 21.67 -23.18
C LEU A 632 -0.65 22.26 -22.45
N VAL A 633 -0.19 23.44 -22.86
CA VAL A 633 0.90 24.15 -22.17
C VAL A 633 0.31 25.07 -21.10
N ILE A 634 0.76 24.93 -19.86
CA ILE A 634 0.33 25.73 -18.71
C ILE A 634 1.54 26.51 -18.22
N LEU A 635 1.53 27.82 -18.42
CA LEU A 635 2.62 28.71 -18.02
C LEU A 635 2.32 29.32 -16.65
N LEU A 636 3.06 28.87 -15.62
CA LEU A 636 2.91 29.38 -14.26
C LEU A 636 3.51 30.79 -14.13
N PRO A 637 2.87 31.71 -13.40
CA PRO A 637 3.47 33.01 -13.09
C PRO A 637 4.67 32.84 -12.15
N ALA A 638 5.69 33.68 -12.33
CA ALA A 638 6.94 33.62 -11.56
C ALA A 638 6.71 33.78 -10.05
N SER A 639 7.29 32.90 -9.24
CA SER A 639 7.10 32.91 -7.79
C SER A 639 8.36 32.47 -7.04
N GLU A 640 9.17 33.45 -6.60
CA GLU A 640 10.34 33.21 -5.74
C GLU A 640 9.98 32.44 -4.46
N ARG A 641 8.78 32.71 -3.91
CA ARG A 641 8.27 32.00 -2.73
C ARG A 641 8.08 30.51 -3.01
N LEU A 642 7.55 30.12 -4.18
CA LEU A 642 7.42 28.71 -4.53
C LEU A 642 8.80 28.04 -4.57
N VAL A 643 9.77 28.67 -5.24
CA VAL A 643 11.15 28.17 -5.35
C VAL A 643 11.78 28.00 -3.97
N ARG A 644 11.74 29.04 -3.13
CA ARG A 644 12.34 29.07 -1.80
C ARG A 644 11.70 28.06 -0.84
N ASP A 645 10.38 28.08 -0.73
CA ASP A 645 9.64 27.25 0.23
C ASP A 645 9.70 25.76 -0.19
N LEU A 646 9.80 25.43 -1.49
CA LEU A 646 10.00 24.07 -2.01
C LEU A 646 11.42 23.54 -1.81
N LEU A 647 12.44 24.38 -2.06
CA LEU A 647 13.83 24.02 -1.82
C LEU A 647 14.07 23.75 -0.33
N MET A 648 13.58 24.64 0.54
CA MET A 648 13.64 24.45 2.00
C MET A 648 12.87 23.22 2.48
N TYR A 649 11.74 22.89 1.82
CA TYR A 649 11.00 21.65 2.09
C TYR A 649 11.87 20.39 1.86
N LYS A 650 12.59 20.33 0.73
CA LYS A 650 13.50 19.20 0.46
C LYS A 650 14.80 19.25 1.26
N GLN A 651 15.28 20.41 1.68
CA GLN A 651 16.41 20.51 2.61
C GLN A 651 16.08 19.91 3.95
N THR A 652 14.92 20.28 4.51
CA THR A 652 14.44 19.73 5.78
C THR A 652 14.18 18.23 5.67
N GLU A 653 13.57 17.76 4.56
CA GLU A 653 13.31 16.32 4.33
C GLU A 653 14.61 15.50 4.26
N LYS A 654 15.60 15.94 3.47
CA LYS A 654 16.89 15.24 3.30
C LYS A 654 17.71 15.25 4.59
N TYR A 655 17.77 16.38 5.29
CA TYR A 655 18.52 16.53 6.53
C TYR A 655 17.95 15.68 7.66
N VAL A 656 16.64 15.78 7.94
CA VAL A 656 15.98 15.00 9.00
C VAL A 656 16.10 13.49 8.72
N ALA A 657 15.93 13.06 7.47
CA ALA A 657 16.08 11.65 7.10
C ALA A 657 17.50 11.08 7.32
N HIS A 658 18.52 11.95 7.38
CA HIS A 658 19.90 11.61 7.74
C HIS A 658 20.08 11.63 9.26
N GLU A 659 19.85 12.79 9.90
CA GLU A 659 20.22 12.98 11.31
C GLU A 659 19.37 12.17 12.30
N THR A 660 18.10 11.89 12.02
CA THR A 660 17.28 10.99 12.84
C THR A 660 17.85 9.56 12.90
N ARG A 661 18.79 9.19 12.02
CA ARG A 661 19.53 7.92 12.04
C ARG A 661 20.92 8.02 12.69
N ALA A 662 21.51 9.21 12.71
CA ALA A 662 22.87 9.44 13.18
C ALA A 662 22.93 9.85 14.66
N THR A 663 22.06 10.78 15.10
CA THR A 663 22.14 11.33 16.45
C THR A 663 21.48 10.44 17.51
N GLN A 664 22.08 10.42 18.70
CA GLN A 664 21.51 9.77 19.89
C GLN A 664 21.01 10.75 20.96
N GLN A 665 21.22 12.06 20.78
CA GLN A 665 20.79 13.06 21.76
C GLN A 665 19.28 13.33 21.68
N ASP A 666 18.58 13.22 22.81
CA ASP A 666 17.13 13.35 22.85
C ASP A 666 16.64 14.81 22.72
N SER A 667 17.49 15.82 22.94
CA SER A 667 17.17 17.22 22.60
C SER A 667 17.10 17.38 21.08
N ILE A 668 18.15 16.98 20.36
CA ILE A 668 18.22 17.03 18.89
C ILE A 668 17.08 16.21 18.28
N LYS A 669 16.79 14.98 18.75
CA LYS A 669 15.64 14.19 18.26
C LYS A 669 14.32 14.96 18.37
N ARG A 670 14.03 15.60 19.52
CA ARG A 670 12.83 16.44 19.71
C ARG A 670 12.79 17.63 18.74
N ILE A 671 13.93 18.24 18.43
CA ILE A 671 14.02 19.32 17.43
C ILE A 671 13.77 18.76 16.01
N LEU A 672 14.36 17.63 15.64
CA LEU A 672 14.16 16.98 14.33
C LEU A 672 12.70 16.57 14.10
N ASP A 673 12.03 16.00 15.11
CA ASP A 673 10.61 15.65 15.06
C ASP A 673 9.73 16.89 14.83
N GLU A 674 10.02 18.00 15.52
CA GLU A 674 9.30 19.27 15.37
C GLU A 674 9.59 19.92 14.00
N LYS A 675 10.83 19.90 13.50
CA LYS A 675 11.19 20.34 12.15
C LYS A 675 10.45 19.50 11.08
N ASN A 676 10.32 18.19 11.29
CA ASN A 676 9.56 17.30 10.41
C ASN A 676 8.06 17.64 10.41
N ARG A 677 7.48 17.90 11.59
CA ARG A 677 6.09 18.33 11.75
C ARG A 677 5.82 19.64 10.99
N GLN A 678 6.71 20.63 11.15
CA GLN A 678 6.69 21.90 10.41
C GLN A 678 6.87 21.69 8.91
N ASN A 679 7.68 20.71 8.49
CA ASN A 679 7.85 20.38 7.07
C ASN A 679 6.58 19.79 6.43
N GLY A 680 5.80 19.03 7.21
CA GLY A 680 4.46 18.57 6.81
C GLY A 680 3.45 19.72 6.64
N GLU A 681 3.50 20.74 7.50
CA GLU A 681 2.71 21.96 7.34
C GLU A 681 3.15 22.76 6.09
N ARG A 682 4.46 22.91 5.88
CA ARG A 682 5.07 23.55 4.70
C ARG A 682 4.63 22.87 3.40
N LEU A 683 4.61 21.54 3.36
CA LEU A 683 4.10 20.76 2.21
C LEU A 683 2.63 21.06 1.91
N ASN A 684 1.80 21.28 2.92
CA ASN A 684 0.38 21.63 2.72
C ASN A 684 0.21 23.09 2.26
N GLN A 685 1.03 24.02 2.76
CA GLN A 685 1.09 25.39 2.24
C GLN A 685 1.53 25.42 0.76
N LEU A 686 2.51 24.60 0.38
CA LEU A 686 2.96 24.44 -1.01
C LEU A 686 1.84 23.95 -1.95
N LYS A 687 1.03 22.97 -1.54
CA LYS A 687 -0.13 22.50 -2.33
C LYS A 687 -1.15 23.62 -2.60
N VAL A 688 -1.44 24.45 -1.58
CA VAL A 688 -2.35 25.60 -1.72
C VAL A 688 -1.75 26.67 -2.64
N LEU A 689 -0.45 26.96 -2.50
CA LEU A 689 0.27 27.90 -3.35
C LEU A 689 0.27 27.45 -4.81
N VAL A 690 0.60 26.19 -5.09
CA VAL A 690 0.62 25.63 -6.46
C VAL A 690 -0.78 25.65 -7.08
N ASN A 691 -1.86 25.32 -6.35
CA ASN A 691 -3.21 25.45 -6.94
C ASN A 691 -3.55 26.91 -7.30
N LYS A 692 -3.18 27.89 -6.46
CA LYS A 692 -3.41 29.31 -6.74
C LYS A 692 -2.58 29.82 -7.93
N LEU A 693 -1.33 29.34 -8.07
CA LEU A 693 -0.48 29.65 -9.22
C LEU A 693 -1.03 29.01 -10.51
N MET A 694 -1.52 27.77 -10.48
CA MET A 694 -2.24 27.15 -11.61
C MET A 694 -3.57 27.87 -11.91
N GLY A 695 -4.26 28.40 -10.90
CA GLY A 695 -5.47 29.21 -11.06
C GLY A 695 -5.22 30.56 -11.74
N SER A 696 -4.00 31.09 -11.65
CA SER A 696 -3.55 32.34 -12.27
C SER A 696 -2.56 32.15 -13.43
N ALA A 697 -2.41 30.90 -13.90
CA ALA A 697 -1.58 30.55 -15.05
C ALA A 697 -2.23 30.90 -16.39
N LYS A 698 -1.40 31.04 -17.43
CA LYS A 698 -1.85 31.07 -18.82
C LYS A 698 -1.93 29.66 -19.39
N PHE A 699 -2.93 29.40 -20.24
CA PHE A 699 -3.22 28.10 -20.83
C PHE A 699 -3.16 28.20 -22.36
N PHE A 700 -2.27 27.46 -23.02
CA PHE A 700 -2.11 27.48 -24.49
C PHE A 700 -2.42 26.10 -25.10
N VAL A 701 -3.14 26.11 -26.22
CA VAL A 701 -3.46 24.94 -27.06
C VAL A 701 -3.39 25.34 -28.53
N ALA A 702 -2.59 24.62 -29.32
CA ALA A 702 -2.51 24.80 -30.77
C ALA A 702 -2.28 26.26 -31.23
N GLY A 703 -1.46 27.01 -30.48
CA GLY A 703 -1.14 28.42 -30.75
C GLY A 703 -2.11 29.46 -30.17
N HIS A 704 -3.18 29.04 -29.50
CA HIS A 704 -4.18 29.94 -28.93
C HIS A 704 -4.16 29.94 -27.40
N GLU A 705 -4.28 31.12 -26.79
CA GLU A 705 -4.53 31.27 -25.34
C GLU A 705 -6.00 30.98 -25.02
N ILE A 706 -6.27 30.26 -23.92
CA ILE A 706 -7.62 29.93 -23.46
C ILE A 706 -7.94 30.73 -22.20
N GLU A 707 -8.70 31.81 -22.36
CA GLU A 707 -9.23 32.58 -21.22
C GLU A 707 -10.27 31.75 -20.45
N LEU A 708 -10.00 31.50 -19.16
CA LEU A 708 -10.87 30.72 -18.28
C LEU A 708 -11.12 31.44 -16.95
N SER A 709 -12.39 31.70 -16.65
CA SER A 709 -12.85 32.36 -15.42
C SER A 709 -12.78 31.43 -14.20
N GLY A 710 -12.35 31.98 -13.05
CA GLY A 710 -12.24 31.30 -11.75
C GLY A 710 -10.83 31.42 -11.14
N GLU A 711 -10.64 30.91 -9.92
CA GLU A 711 -9.33 30.84 -9.24
C GLU A 711 -8.81 29.41 -9.02
N ASP A 712 -9.58 28.37 -9.33
CA ASP A 712 -9.17 26.98 -9.11
C ASP A 712 -8.41 26.39 -10.31
N GLY A 713 -7.15 26.03 -10.10
CA GLY A 713 -6.26 25.48 -11.12
C GLY A 713 -6.70 24.10 -11.63
N GLN A 714 -7.33 23.27 -10.78
CA GLN A 714 -7.83 21.95 -11.19
C GLN A 714 -8.95 22.09 -12.26
N ASN A 715 -9.99 22.86 -11.96
CA ASN A 715 -11.11 23.07 -12.89
C ASN A 715 -10.70 23.82 -14.17
N LYS A 716 -9.76 24.77 -14.10
CA LYS A 716 -9.22 25.41 -15.32
C LYS A 716 -8.49 24.42 -16.21
N THR A 717 -7.61 23.59 -15.63
CA THR A 717 -6.84 22.59 -16.38
C THR A 717 -7.77 21.59 -17.08
N ILE A 718 -8.82 21.13 -16.40
CA ILE A 718 -9.83 20.23 -17.00
C ILE A 718 -10.50 20.88 -18.23
N ARG A 719 -10.96 22.13 -18.12
CA ARG A 719 -11.60 22.87 -19.23
C ARG A 719 -10.65 23.15 -20.39
N ALA A 720 -9.40 23.53 -20.10
CA ALA A 720 -8.38 23.73 -21.13
C ALA A 720 -8.02 22.41 -21.84
N PHE A 721 -7.99 21.30 -21.10
CA PHE A 721 -7.74 19.97 -21.66
C PHE A 721 -8.91 19.48 -22.53
N GLN A 722 -10.16 19.81 -22.20
CA GLN A 722 -11.31 19.55 -23.09
C GLN A 722 -11.18 20.31 -24.43
N ALA A 723 -10.63 21.53 -24.44
CA ALA A 723 -10.34 22.25 -25.68
C ALA A 723 -9.24 21.57 -26.50
N LEU A 724 -8.20 21.02 -25.84
CA LEU A 724 -7.18 20.18 -26.49
C LEU A 724 -7.81 18.93 -27.13
N VAL A 725 -8.68 18.20 -26.43
CA VAL A 725 -9.40 17.02 -26.96
C VAL A 725 -10.16 17.38 -28.25
N LYS A 726 -10.94 18.47 -28.23
CA LYS A 726 -11.72 18.94 -29.39
C LYS A 726 -10.88 19.41 -30.58
N ARG A 727 -9.63 19.83 -30.34
CA ARG A 727 -8.67 20.25 -31.37
C ARG A 727 -7.90 19.07 -31.96
N THR A 728 -7.54 18.10 -31.11
CA THR A 728 -6.75 16.90 -31.46
C THR A 728 -7.57 15.85 -32.19
N TYR A 729 -8.86 15.73 -31.86
CA TYR A 729 -9.79 14.75 -32.44
C TYR A 729 -10.96 15.44 -33.16
N PRO A 730 -10.73 16.18 -34.27
CA PRO A 730 -11.77 16.93 -34.96
C PRO A 730 -12.91 16.04 -35.48
N ASN A 731 -12.62 14.77 -35.82
CA ASN A 731 -13.60 13.81 -36.33
C ASN A 731 -14.40 13.12 -35.21
N LEU A 732 -14.18 13.44 -33.93
CA LEU A 732 -15.05 13.00 -32.82
C LEU A 732 -16.50 13.46 -33.04
N ARG A 733 -16.69 14.62 -33.68
CA ARG A 733 -17.99 15.22 -34.01
C ARG A 733 -18.89 14.33 -34.87
N MET A 734 -18.32 13.41 -35.66
CA MET A 734 -19.07 12.46 -36.49
C MET A 734 -19.97 11.51 -35.67
N LEU A 735 -19.68 11.33 -34.37
CA LEU A 735 -20.50 10.55 -33.43
C LEU A 735 -21.72 11.33 -32.89
N ARG A 736 -21.85 12.63 -33.20
CA ARG A 736 -23.00 13.51 -32.87
C ARG A 736 -23.46 13.47 -31.39
N GLY A 737 -22.56 13.17 -30.46
CA GLY A 737 -22.86 13.07 -29.01
C GLY A 737 -23.62 11.80 -28.59
N VAL A 738 -23.72 10.79 -29.46
CA VAL A 738 -24.41 9.53 -29.13
C VAL A 738 -23.60 8.70 -28.14
N GLN A 739 -24.24 8.26 -27.05
CA GLN A 739 -23.62 7.39 -26.05
C GLN A 739 -23.64 5.92 -26.49
N TYR A 740 -22.47 5.38 -26.83
CA TYR A 740 -22.30 3.98 -27.22
C TYR A 740 -21.86 3.11 -26.04
N SER A 741 -22.40 1.89 -25.96
CA SER A 741 -22.13 0.93 -24.89
C SER A 741 -22.11 -0.50 -25.44
N GLU A 742 -21.17 -1.31 -24.96
CA GLU A 742 -21.01 -2.72 -25.35
C GLU A 742 -22.24 -3.58 -25.02
N ASN A 743 -23.05 -3.15 -24.04
CA ASN A 743 -24.33 -3.77 -23.73
C ASN A 743 -25.31 -3.69 -24.91
N ASN A 744 -25.30 -2.58 -25.65
CA ASN A 744 -26.22 -2.31 -26.75
C ASN A 744 -25.91 -3.15 -28.00
N LEU A 745 -24.71 -3.75 -28.11
CA LEU A 745 -24.27 -4.51 -29.31
C LEU A 745 -25.23 -5.64 -29.70
N ALA A 746 -25.81 -6.34 -28.71
CA ALA A 746 -26.73 -7.44 -28.97
C ALA A 746 -28.09 -6.94 -29.50
N ASP A 747 -28.54 -5.77 -29.06
CA ASP A 747 -29.82 -5.19 -29.46
C ASP A 747 -29.70 -4.46 -30.81
N ILE A 748 -28.56 -3.81 -31.07
CA ILE A 748 -28.22 -3.22 -32.38
C ILE A 748 -28.27 -4.27 -33.49
N LEU A 749 -27.66 -5.43 -33.26
CA LEU A 749 -27.64 -6.53 -34.25
C LEU A 749 -29.06 -7.07 -34.50
N ARG A 750 -29.84 -7.31 -33.45
CA ARG A 750 -31.24 -7.80 -33.52
C ARG A 750 -32.24 -6.82 -34.12
N GLN A 751 -31.98 -5.51 -34.05
CA GLN A 751 -32.89 -4.49 -34.58
C GLN A 751 -32.76 -4.32 -36.10
N GLY A 752 -31.57 -4.57 -36.67
CA GLY A 752 -31.38 -4.51 -38.13
C GLY A 752 -32.09 -5.64 -38.88
N SER A 753 -32.13 -6.85 -38.29
CA SER A 753 -32.75 -8.05 -38.88
C SER A 753 -34.24 -7.90 -39.23
N GLY A 754 -34.93 -6.96 -38.59
CA GLY A 754 -36.38 -6.78 -38.73
C GLY A 754 -36.83 -5.73 -39.76
N GLN A 755 -35.97 -4.80 -40.18
CA GLN A 755 -36.37 -3.72 -41.10
C GLN A 755 -36.25 -4.11 -42.57
N GLY A 756 -37.12 -5.03 -42.99
CA GLY A 756 -37.35 -5.31 -44.40
C GLY A 756 -38.03 -4.14 -45.13
N LEU A 757 -37.40 -3.68 -46.21
CA LEU A 757 -38.01 -3.05 -47.39
C LEU A 757 -38.70 -1.67 -47.26
N LEU A 758 -39.10 -1.20 -46.06
CA LEU A 758 -39.90 0.02 -45.89
C LEU A 758 -39.43 0.91 -44.71
N GLY A 759 -38.32 1.65 -44.91
CA GLY A 759 -37.83 2.67 -43.98
C GLY A 759 -36.95 3.70 -44.68
N ASP A 760 -37.29 4.99 -44.56
CA ASP A 760 -36.76 6.07 -45.42
C ASP A 760 -35.44 6.69 -44.91
N GLU A 761 -34.49 5.83 -44.51
CA GLU A 761 -33.08 6.20 -44.23
C GLU A 761 -32.14 5.57 -45.25
N ALA A 762 -32.24 5.99 -46.52
CA ALA A 762 -31.33 5.53 -47.58
C ALA A 762 -29.87 6.00 -47.41
N ALA A 763 -29.60 6.90 -46.44
CA ALA A 763 -28.27 7.43 -46.13
C ALA A 763 -27.65 6.75 -44.90
N LEU A 764 -26.36 6.43 -44.99
CA LEU A 764 -25.57 6.04 -43.82
C LEU A 764 -25.16 7.30 -43.02
N PRO A 765 -25.25 7.29 -41.68
CA PRO A 765 -24.63 8.31 -40.83
C PRO A 765 -23.13 8.44 -41.11
N GLU A 766 -22.57 9.66 -41.00
CA GLU A 766 -21.17 9.98 -41.32
C GLU A 766 -20.16 8.96 -40.76
N ALA A 767 -20.27 8.60 -39.49
CA ALA A 767 -19.40 7.62 -38.85
C ALA A 767 -19.50 6.21 -39.47
N GLN A 768 -20.70 5.77 -39.86
CA GLN A 768 -20.90 4.48 -40.55
C GLN A 768 -20.37 4.53 -41.99
N GLN A 769 -20.58 5.66 -42.70
CA GLN A 769 -20.09 5.85 -44.06
C GLN A 769 -18.55 5.86 -44.11
N GLU A 770 -17.89 6.49 -43.14
CA GLU A 770 -16.43 6.56 -43.03
C GLU A 770 -15.81 5.18 -42.74
N VAL A 771 -16.37 4.41 -41.78
CA VAL A 771 -15.93 3.04 -41.48
C VAL A 771 -16.12 2.12 -42.69
N LEU A 772 -17.27 2.19 -43.37
CA LEU A 772 -17.51 1.42 -44.59
C LEU A 772 -16.54 1.81 -45.72
N SER A 773 -16.26 3.10 -45.88
CA SER A 773 -15.31 3.61 -46.89
C SER A 773 -13.89 3.12 -46.64
N PHE A 774 -13.46 3.05 -45.38
CA PHE A 774 -12.16 2.48 -44.99
C PHE A 774 -12.07 0.97 -45.30
N ILE A 775 -13.10 0.18 -44.92
CA ILE A 775 -13.18 -1.26 -45.23
C ILE A 775 -13.13 -1.48 -46.75
N GLN A 776 -13.95 -0.75 -47.52
CA GLN A 776 -13.97 -0.84 -48.98
C GLN A 776 -12.69 -0.34 -49.65
N GLY A 777 -11.98 0.62 -49.05
CA GLY A 777 -10.70 1.13 -49.53
C GLY A 777 -9.60 0.08 -49.37
N ASN A 778 -9.46 -0.47 -48.17
CA ASN A 778 -8.52 -1.54 -47.86
C ASN A 778 -8.78 -2.78 -48.73
N HIS A 779 -10.04 -3.22 -48.86
CA HIS A 779 -10.42 -4.36 -49.71
C HIS A 779 -10.04 -4.12 -51.18
N ARG A 780 -10.28 -2.92 -51.73
CA ARG A 780 -9.82 -2.53 -53.08
C ARG A 780 -8.29 -2.49 -53.21
N GLY A 781 -7.57 -2.22 -52.13
CA GLY A 781 -6.10 -2.29 -52.06
C GLY A 781 -5.53 -3.67 -51.73
N GLY A 782 -6.35 -4.71 -51.59
CA GLY A 782 -5.91 -6.06 -51.20
C GLY A 782 -5.48 -6.19 -49.73
N VAL A 783 -5.78 -5.19 -48.89
CA VAL A 783 -5.41 -5.16 -47.47
C VAL A 783 -6.52 -5.79 -46.63
N ARG A 784 -6.19 -6.88 -45.91
CA ARG A 784 -7.10 -7.54 -44.96
C ARG A 784 -7.44 -6.60 -43.81
N THR A 785 -8.70 -6.17 -43.73
CA THR A 785 -9.20 -5.38 -42.60
C THR A 785 -9.68 -6.32 -41.49
N THR A 786 -9.32 -6.01 -40.24
CA THR A 786 -9.80 -6.70 -39.04
C THR A 786 -10.48 -5.74 -38.06
N ALA A 787 -11.26 -6.28 -37.11
CA ALA A 787 -11.84 -5.46 -36.03
C ALA A 787 -10.76 -4.68 -35.25
N LYS A 788 -9.62 -5.31 -34.96
CA LYS A 788 -8.44 -4.63 -34.38
C LYS A 788 -7.96 -3.46 -35.25
N SER A 789 -7.86 -3.63 -36.57
CA SER A 789 -7.40 -2.55 -37.47
C SER A 789 -8.36 -1.37 -37.57
N LEU A 790 -9.66 -1.57 -37.32
CA LEU A 790 -10.60 -0.45 -37.12
C LEU A 790 -10.33 0.28 -35.81
N LEU A 791 -10.17 -0.45 -34.70
CA LEU A 791 -9.87 0.15 -33.39
C LEU A 791 -8.56 0.96 -33.46
N ASP A 792 -7.48 0.37 -33.98
CA ASP A 792 -6.19 1.04 -34.16
C ASP A 792 -6.25 2.29 -35.08
N ARG A 793 -7.25 2.38 -35.97
CA ARG A 793 -7.45 3.54 -36.87
C ARG A 793 -8.37 4.61 -36.28
N PHE A 794 -9.49 4.22 -35.67
CA PHE A 794 -10.56 5.11 -35.25
C PHE A 794 -10.48 5.53 -33.77
N GLU A 795 -9.74 4.82 -32.92
CA GLU A 795 -9.42 5.31 -31.57
C GLU A 795 -8.33 6.40 -31.56
N ARG A 796 -7.55 6.50 -32.63
CA ARG A 796 -6.43 7.44 -32.78
C ARG A 796 -6.82 8.70 -33.56
N LYS A 797 -5.89 9.66 -33.67
CA LYS A 797 -6.06 10.89 -34.46
C LYS A 797 -6.31 10.58 -35.95
N PRO A 798 -7.22 11.29 -36.64
CA PRO A 798 -8.00 12.45 -36.19
C PRO A 798 -9.37 12.11 -35.52
N TYR A 799 -9.68 10.84 -35.28
CA TYR A 799 -11.02 10.38 -34.89
C TYR A 799 -11.24 10.37 -33.37
N GLY A 800 -10.36 9.71 -32.60
CA GLY A 800 -10.46 9.68 -31.14
C GLY A 800 -11.69 8.94 -30.59
N TRP A 801 -12.38 8.13 -31.39
CA TRP A 801 -13.62 7.47 -31.01
C TRP A 801 -13.39 6.44 -29.89
N SER A 802 -14.41 6.17 -29.08
CA SER A 802 -14.32 5.15 -28.03
C SER A 802 -14.42 3.73 -28.61
N PHE A 803 -13.78 2.76 -27.94
CA PHE A 803 -13.88 1.32 -28.21
C PHE A 803 -15.33 0.87 -28.50
N ALA A 804 -16.26 1.25 -27.62
CA ALA A 804 -17.69 0.98 -27.78
C ALA A 804 -18.30 1.68 -29.00
N ALA A 805 -17.93 2.92 -29.32
CA ALA A 805 -18.42 3.63 -30.50
C ALA A 805 -17.97 2.95 -31.82
N VAL A 806 -16.72 2.52 -31.91
CA VAL A 806 -16.21 1.79 -33.08
C VAL A 806 -16.94 0.45 -33.24
N LEU A 807 -17.08 -0.33 -32.16
CA LEU A 807 -17.78 -1.62 -32.19
C LEU A 807 -19.27 -1.49 -32.49
N CYS A 808 -19.97 -0.50 -31.92
CA CYS A 808 -21.37 -0.24 -32.24
C CYS A 808 -21.55 0.24 -33.69
N THR A 809 -20.67 1.10 -34.19
CA THR A 809 -20.69 1.56 -35.59
C THR A 809 -20.48 0.41 -36.57
N LEU A 810 -19.56 -0.52 -36.26
CA LEU A 810 -19.40 -1.77 -37.00
C LEU A 810 -20.65 -2.66 -36.90
N ALA A 811 -21.22 -2.83 -35.70
CA ALA A 811 -22.43 -3.63 -35.50
C ALA A 811 -23.63 -3.09 -36.32
N TYR A 812 -23.81 -1.77 -36.44
CA TYR A 812 -24.82 -1.19 -37.33
C TYR A 812 -24.57 -1.50 -38.82
N LEU A 813 -23.30 -1.53 -39.28
CA LEU A 813 -22.96 -1.89 -40.66
C LEU A 813 -23.19 -3.39 -40.96
N CYS A 814 -22.96 -4.26 -39.98
CA CYS A 814 -23.30 -5.68 -40.08
C CYS A 814 -24.82 -5.87 -40.10
N ALA A 815 -25.54 -5.23 -39.17
CA ALA A 815 -27.00 -5.30 -39.06
C ALA A 815 -27.74 -4.71 -40.27
N ARG A 816 -27.12 -3.75 -40.98
CA ARG A 816 -27.60 -3.19 -42.27
C ARG A 816 -27.10 -3.96 -43.50
N GLY A 817 -26.44 -5.11 -43.35
CA GLY A 817 -26.03 -5.98 -44.46
C GLY A 817 -24.99 -5.38 -45.40
N LYS A 818 -24.04 -4.59 -44.89
CA LYS A 818 -22.98 -3.94 -45.69
C LYS A 818 -21.57 -4.50 -45.43
N VAL A 819 -21.37 -5.21 -44.33
CA VAL A 819 -20.11 -5.86 -43.96
C VAL A 819 -20.40 -7.28 -43.45
N GLU A 820 -19.77 -8.28 -44.05
CA GLU A 820 -19.69 -9.63 -43.48
C GLU A 820 -18.51 -9.71 -42.50
N VAL A 821 -18.71 -10.39 -41.37
CA VAL A 821 -17.65 -10.65 -40.38
C VAL A 821 -17.34 -12.14 -40.32
N ARG A 822 -16.04 -12.48 -40.39
CA ARG A 822 -15.57 -13.87 -40.43
C ARG A 822 -14.51 -14.13 -39.38
N GLU A 823 -14.63 -15.20 -38.59
CA GLU A 823 -13.53 -15.69 -37.77
C GLU A 823 -12.80 -16.83 -38.50
N SER A 824 -11.59 -16.55 -38.97
CA SER A 824 -10.75 -17.43 -39.81
C SER A 824 -11.39 -17.80 -41.15
N THR A 825 -12.37 -18.71 -41.14
CA THR A 825 -13.12 -19.21 -42.31
C THR A 825 -14.63 -19.19 -42.10
N ASN A 826 -15.10 -19.06 -40.86
CA ASN A 826 -16.51 -19.16 -40.53
C ASN A 826 -17.14 -17.76 -40.51
N LEU A 827 -18.28 -17.61 -41.19
CA LEU A 827 -19.17 -16.48 -41.00
C LEU A 827 -19.84 -16.57 -39.62
N LEU A 828 -20.00 -15.44 -38.94
CA LEU A 828 -20.63 -15.38 -37.62
C LEU A 828 -22.07 -14.91 -37.72
N ASP A 829 -23.02 -15.72 -37.24
CA ASP A 829 -24.42 -15.32 -37.06
C ASP A 829 -24.54 -14.27 -35.94
N GLU A 830 -25.63 -13.49 -35.92
CA GLU A 830 -25.81 -12.32 -35.05
C GLU A 830 -25.45 -12.55 -33.57
N ALA A 831 -25.89 -13.68 -33.00
CA ALA A 831 -25.64 -14.02 -31.59
C ALA A 831 -24.18 -14.42 -31.31
N GLU A 832 -23.48 -14.96 -32.30
CA GLU A 832 -22.06 -15.30 -32.21
C GLU A 832 -21.20 -14.06 -32.47
N LEU A 833 -21.60 -13.23 -33.44
CA LEU A 833 -21.01 -11.92 -33.72
C LEU A 833 -21.09 -10.99 -32.51
N ALA A 834 -22.25 -10.91 -31.84
CA ALA A 834 -22.41 -10.15 -30.59
C ALA A 834 -21.45 -10.63 -29.48
N ARG A 835 -21.21 -11.95 -29.39
CA ARG A 835 -20.26 -12.54 -28.43
C ARG A 835 -18.81 -12.28 -28.83
N ALA A 836 -18.49 -12.35 -30.12
CA ALA A 836 -17.14 -12.14 -30.63
C ALA A 836 -16.71 -10.67 -30.58
N LEU A 837 -17.60 -9.72 -30.91
CA LEU A 837 -17.32 -8.28 -30.79
C LEU A 837 -17.09 -7.85 -29.32
N ARG A 838 -17.70 -8.54 -28.35
CA ARG A 838 -17.41 -8.35 -26.90
C ARG A 838 -16.12 -9.01 -26.42
N ASN A 839 -15.45 -9.83 -27.22
CA ASN A 839 -14.24 -10.54 -26.81
C ASN A 839 -12.99 -9.94 -27.47
N THR A 840 -12.28 -9.07 -26.74
CA THR A 840 -11.06 -8.41 -27.24
C THR A 840 -9.99 -9.38 -27.77
N ALA A 841 -9.98 -10.64 -27.29
CA ALA A 841 -9.02 -11.66 -27.73
C ALA A 841 -9.32 -12.28 -29.12
N THR A 842 -10.50 -12.06 -29.70
CA THR A 842 -10.83 -12.48 -31.08
C THR A 842 -10.72 -11.33 -32.09
N HIS A 843 -10.58 -10.07 -31.66
CA HIS A 843 -10.57 -8.88 -32.55
C HIS A 843 -9.49 -8.90 -33.64
N ASP A 844 -8.35 -9.54 -33.38
CA ASP A 844 -7.27 -9.75 -34.35
C ASP A 844 -7.62 -10.81 -35.42
N LYS A 845 -8.56 -11.72 -35.10
CA LYS A 845 -8.99 -12.83 -35.96
C LYS A 845 -10.22 -12.49 -36.80
N LEU A 846 -11.09 -11.62 -36.30
CA LEU A 846 -12.29 -11.12 -36.98
C LEU A 846 -11.90 -10.32 -38.23
N ILE A 847 -12.12 -10.92 -39.40
CA ILE A 847 -11.98 -10.29 -40.73
C ILE A 847 -13.26 -9.54 -41.06
N LEU A 848 -13.11 -8.35 -41.66
CA LEU A 848 -14.22 -7.49 -42.09
C LEU A 848 -14.19 -7.37 -43.61
N ASP A 849 -15.12 -8.06 -44.28
CA ASP A 849 -15.23 -8.07 -45.73
C ASP A 849 -16.46 -7.26 -46.17
N PRO A 850 -16.34 -6.30 -47.12
CA PRO A 850 -17.50 -5.57 -47.62
C PRO A 850 -18.39 -6.51 -48.45
N GLN A 851 -19.71 -6.46 -48.23
CA GLN A 851 -20.62 -7.36 -48.92
C GLN A 851 -20.75 -6.98 -50.41
N VAL A 852 -20.60 -7.95 -51.30
CA VAL A 852 -20.67 -7.76 -52.76
C VAL A 852 -22.13 -7.83 -53.21
N GLU A 853 -22.65 -6.73 -53.74
CA GLU A 853 -24.01 -6.65 -54.30
C GLU A 853 -24.02 -7.19 -55.74
N PHE A 854 -24.85 -8.21 -56.00
CA PHE A 854 -24.98 -8.85 -57.31
C PHE A 854 -26.21 -8.36 -58.06
N SER A 855 -26.10 -8.21 -59.38
CA SER A 855 -27.25 -7.83 -60.23
C SER A 855 -28.25 -8.98 -60.36
N GLN A 856 -29.56 -8.67 -60.47
CA GLN A 856 -30.57 -9.71 -60.74
C GLN A 856 -30.33 -10.47 -62.04
N SER A 857 -29.65 -9.86 -63.03
CA SER A 857 -29.27 -10.53 -64.29
C SER A 857 -28.30 -11.69 -64.07
N GLN A 858 -27.28 -11.52 -63.22
CA GLN A 858 -26.31 -12.59 -62.89
C GLN A 858 -27.00 -13.75 -62.15
N LEU A 859 -27.92 -13.42 -61.22
CA LEU A 859 -28.68 -14.41 -60.47
C LEU A 859 -29.64 -15.25 -61.34
N ARG A 860 -30.12 -14.72 -62.47
CA ARG A 860 -30.93 -15.48 -63.43
C ARG A 860 -30.09 -16.42 -64.28
N ALA A 861 -29.01 -15.92 -64.90
CA ALA A 861 -28.15 -16.72 -65.76
C ALA A 861 -27.55 -17.94 -65.04
N VAL A 862 -27.12 -17.78 -63.77
CA VAL A 862 -26.59 -18.89 -62.96
C VAL A 862 -27.67 -19.91 -62.58
N LYS A 863 -28.92 -19.46 -62.45
CA LYS A 863 -30.07 -20.33 -62.18
C LYS A 863 -30.51 -21.11 -63.42
N GLU A 864 -30.44 -20.49 -64.59
CA GLU A 864 -30.63 -21.14 -65.89
C GLU A 864 -29.55 -22.21 -66.12
N PHE A 865 -28.26 -21.86 -65.98
CA PHE A 865 -27.15 -22.82 -66.05
C PHE A 865 -27.34 -24.03 -65.11
N TYR A 866 -27.72 -23.81 -63.85
CA TYR A 866 -27.95 -24.91 -62.90
C TYR A 866 -29.07 -25.85 -63.38
N ASN A 867 -30.20 -25.27 -63.83
CA ASN A 867 -31.35 -26.05 -64.27
C ASN A 867 -31.00 -26.94 -65.45
N ASP A 868 -30.29 -26.39 -66.44
CA ASP A 868 -30.01 -27.07 -67.71
C ASP A 868 -28.81 -28.03 -67.61
N PHE A 869 -27.81 -27.71 -66.77
CA PHE A 869 -26.65 -28.58 -66.57
C PHE A 869 -26.97 -29.80 -65.67
N PHE A 870 -27.73 -29.59 -64.59
CA PHE A 870 -28.04 -30.65 -63.61
C PHE A 870 -29.45 -31.26 -63.73
N GLU A 871 -30.31 -30.74 -64.62
CA GLU A 871 -31.69 -31.21 -64.83
C GLU A 871 -32.56 -31.14 -63.54
N ARG A 872 -32.33 -30.10 -62.71
CA ARG A 872 -32.98 -29.88 -61.41
C ARG A 872 -33.35 -28.40 -61.23
N MET A 873 -34.54 -28.09 -60.70
CA MET A 873 -34.93 -26.69 -60.38
C MET A 873 -34.48 -26.25 -58.97
N THR A 874 -33.99 -25.02 -58.81
CA THR A 874 -33.73 -24.42 -57.48
C THR A 874 -34.90 -23.53 -56.99
N SER A 875 -35.15 -23.55 -55.69
CA SER A 875 -36.02 -22.56 -55.02
C SER A 875 -35.27 -21.30 -54.57
N ALA A 876 -33.94 -21.34 -54.50
CA ALA A 876 -33.10 -20.22 -54.07
C ALA A 876 -33.32 -18.94 -54.91
N ALA A 877 -33.39 -17.80 -54.22
CA ALA A 877 -33.49 -16.45 -54.80
C ALA A 877 -32.30 -15.55 -54.45
N GLU A 878 -31.57 -15.85 -53.38
CA GLU A 878 -30.40 -15.09 -52.93
C GLU A 878 -29.09 -15.64 -53.50
N ALA A 879 -28.13 -14.75 -53.77
CA ALA A 879 -26.82 -15.06 -54.36
C ALA A 879 -26.07 -16.19 -53.63
N LYS A 880 -26.07 -16.14 -52.29
CA LYS A 880 -25.32 -17.06 -51.43
C LYS A 880 -25.93 -18.47 -51.41
N ALA A 881 -27.27 -18.55 -51.34
CA ALA A 881 -28.01 -19.80 -51.39
C ALA A 881 -27.91 -20.47 -52.78
N LEU A 882 -28.09 -19.70 -53.86
CA LEU A 882 -28.00 -20.21 -55.23
C LEU A 882 -26.60 -20.79 -55.52
N ALA A 883 -25.54 -20.09 -55.11
CA ALA A 883 -24.17 -20.58 -55.25
C ALA A 883 -23.89 -21.84 -54.42
N GLN A 884 -24.48 -21.97 -53.22
CA GLN A 884 -24.34 -23.18 -52.39
C GLN A 884 -25.04 -24.40 -53.01
N ASP A 885 -26.21 -24.22 -53.64
CA ASP A 885 -26.88 -25.31 -54.36
C ASP A 885 -26.05 -25.76 -55.58
N VAL A 886 -25.49 -24.82 -56.35
CA VAL A 886 -24.55 -25.10 -57.45
C VAL A 886 -23.31 -25.84 -56.96
N GLN A 887 -22.67 -25.38 -55.89
CA GLN A 887 -21.48 -26.00 -55.31
C GLN A 887 -21.78 -27.42 -54.78
N ARG A 888 -22.98 -27.65 -54.22
CA ARG A 888 -23.43 -28.98 -53.78
C ARG A 888 -23.63 -29.93 -54.95
N ALA A 889 -24.28 -29.49 -56.03
CA ALA A 889 -24.53 -30.32 -57.21
C ALA A 889 -23.22 -30.69 -57.96
N PHE A 890 -22.25 -29.76 -58.06
CA PHE A 890 -20.91 -30.11 -58.54
C PHE A 890 -20.18 -31.08 -57.59
N GLY A 891 -20.42 -30.99 -56.27
CA GLY A 891 -19.92 -31.95 -55.30
C GLY A 891 -20.49 -33.36 -55.47
N GLU A 892 -21.81 -33.49 -55.64
CA GLU A 892 -22.49 -34.77 -55.93
C GLU A 892 -21.95 -35.42 -57.23
N LEU A 893 -21.78 -34.62 -58.28
CA LEU A 893 -21.20 -35.05 -59.54
C LEU A 893 -19.74 -35.51 -59.39
N LEU A 894 -18.95 -34.77 -58.61
CA LEU A 894 -17.53 -35.07 -58.35
C LEU A 894 -17.35 -36.37 -57.57
N GLU A 895 -18.13 -36.64 -56.52
CA GLU A 895 -18.07 -37.94 -55.84
C GLU A 895 -18.53 -39.08 -56.75
N THR A 896 -19.61 -38.88 -57.53
CA THR A 896 -20.05 -39.86 -58.54
C THR A 896 -18.94 -40.21 -59.54
N LEU A 897 -18.18 -39.21 -60.01
CA LEU A 897 -17.06 -39.42 -60.92
C LEU A 897 -15.82 -40.03 -60.24
N ARG A 898 -15.59 -39.74 -58.95
CA ARG A 898 -14.54 -40.41 -58.15
C ARG A 898 -14.85 -41.90 -57.94
N GLU A 899 -16.09 -42.27 -57.66
CA GLU A 899 -16.51 -43.68 -57.54
C GLU A 899 -16.32 -44.47 -58.85
N LEU A 900 -16.52 -43.81 -60.00
CA LEU A 900 -16.21 -44.38 -61.31
C LEU A 900 -14.69 -44.44 -61.55
N GLN A 901 -13.94 -43.36 -61.27
CA GLN A 901 -12.48 -43.33 -61.43
C GLN A 901 -11.78 -44.38 -60.54
N ALA A 902 -12.29 -44.67 -59.34
CA ALA A 902 -11.79 -45.73 -58.47
C ALA A 902 -11.90 -47.14 -59.09
N GLN A 903 -12.87 -47.34 -59.99
CA GLN A 903 -13.02 -48.60 -60.75
C GLN A 903 -12.05 -48.71 -61.95
N SER A 904 -11.15 -47.74 -62.17
CA SER A 904 -10.22 -47.73 -63.31
C SER A 904 -9.24 -48.91 -63.37
N ASN A 905 -8.94 -49.58 -62.24
CA ASN A 905 -8.18 -50.84 -62.24
C ASN A 905 -8.94 -51.98 -62.95
N ARG A 906 -10.27 -51.96 -62.92
CA ARG A 906 -11.15 -52.93 -63.59
C ARG A 906 -11.59 -52.47 -64.98
N PHE A 907 -11.63 -51.16 -65.22
CA PHE A 907 -12.06 -50.51 -66.47
C PHE A 907 -11.09 -49.38 -66.86
N PRO A 908 -9.98 -49.67 -67.57
CA PRO A 908 -8.87 -48.72 -67.77
C PRO A 908 -9.25 -47.39 -68.41
N PHE A 909 -10.26 -47.38 -69.29
CA PHE A 909 -10.78 -46.18 -69.95
C PHE A 909 -11.34 -45.11 -68.98
N LEU A 910 -11.72 -45.48 -67.74
CA LEU A 910 -12.19 -44.53 -66.73
C LEU A 910 -11.10 -43.57 -66.24
N ARG A 911 -9.83 -43.80 -66.58
CA ARG A 911 -8.74 -42.82 -66.37
C ARG A 911 -8.97 -41.49 -67.09
N MET A 912 -9.76 -41.47 -68.18
CA MET A 912 -10.11 -40.22 -68.89
C MET A 912 -10.83 -39.21 -67.98
N LEU A 913 -11.54 -39.69 -66.94
CA LEU A 913 -12.23 -38.85 -65.95
C LEU A 913 -11.26 -38.07 -65.04
N GLU A 914 -9.98 -38.45 -64.95
CA GLU A 914 -9.02 -37.80 -64.03
C GLU A 914 -8.86 -36.30 -64.28
N SER A 915 -8.89 -35.89 -65.56
CA SER A 915 -8.88 -34.48 -65.97
C SER A 915 -10.09 -33.72 -65.41
N VAL A 916 -11.29 -34.25 -65.63
CA VAL A 916 -12.56 -33.66 -65.21
C VAL A 916 -12.71 -33.67 -63.69
N VAL A 917 -12.31 -34.75 -63.01
CA VAL A 917 -12.30 -34.86 -61.53
C VAL A 917 -11.33 -33.84 -60.92
N LYS A 918 -10.20 -33.55 -61.56
CA LYS A 918 -9.25 -32.51 -61.13
C LYS A 918 -9.80 -31.10 -61.34
N GLU A 919 -10.44 -30.84 -62.47
CA GLU A 919 -11.11 -29.57 -62.79
C GLU A 919 -12.27 -29.30 -61.81
N LEU A 920 -13.15 -30.29 -61.59
CA LEU A 920 -14.24 -30.22 -60.62
C LEU A 920 -13.76 -30.08 -59.17
N LYS A 921 -12.67 -30.75 -58.78
CA LYS A 921 -12.07 -30.56 -57.45
C LYS A 921 -11.60 -29.11 -57.24
N ALA A 922 -11.03 -28.48 -58.27
CA ALA A 922 -10.63 -27.08 -58.21
C ALA A 922 -11.81 -26.09 -58.17
N LEU A 923 -13.06 -26.55 -58.37
CA LEU A 923 -14.26 -25.76 -58.08
C LEU A 923 -14.70 -25.83 -56.61
N GLN A 924 -14.39 -26.91 -55.87
CA GLN A 924 -14.83 -27.05 -54.48
C GLN A 924 -14.30 -25.90 -53.59
N ASP A 925 -13.08 -25.43 -53.87
CA ASP A 925 -12.38 -24.38 -53.13
C ASP A 925 -12.73 -22.94 -53.61
N LYS A 926 -13.70 -22.78 -54.53
CA LYS A 926 -14.09 -21.45 -55.07
C LYS A 926 -15.08 -20.73 -54.13
N PRO A 927 -14.97 -19.40 -53.97
CA PRO A 927 -15.94 -18.62 -53.19
C PRO A 927 -17.28 -18.50 -53.92
N TYR A 928 -18.36 -18.29 -53.17
CA TYR A 928 -19.72 -18.13 -53.73
C TYR A 928 -19.82 -17.01 -54.79
N THR A 929 -18.99 -15.97 -54.64
CA THR A 929 -18.89 -14.85 -55.58
C THR A 929 -18.39 -15.27 -56.97
N TRP A 930 -17.53 -16.29 -57.05
CA TRP A 930 -17.05 -16.86 -58.32
C TRP A 930 -18.15 -17.64 -59.04
N PHE A 931 -18.95 -18.42 -58.29
CA PHE A 931 -20.09 -19.15 -58.85
C PHE A 931 -21.17 -18.22 -59.40
N ILE A 932 -21.35 -17.01 -58.85
CA ILE A 932 -22.29 -16.02 -59.39
C ILE A 932 -21.67 -15.15 -60.51
N GLY A 933 -20.36 -14.89 -60.46
CA GLY A 933 -19.69 -13.94 -61.35
C GLY A 933 -19.02 -14.53 -62.60
N GLU A 934 -18.43 -15.73 -62.50
CA GLU A 934 -17.56 -16.31 -63.54
C GLU A 934 -18.05 -17.63 -64.13
N LEU A 935 -18.90 -18.39 -63.42
CA LEU A 935 -19.36 -19.72 -63.86
C LEU A 935 -19.99 -19.70 -65.27
N VAL A 936 -20.84 -18.71 -65.54
CA VAL A 936 -21.51 -18.51 -66.84
C VAL A 936 -20.50 -18.29 -67.97
N ASN A 937 -19.33 -17.69 -67.70
CA ASN A 937 -18.28 -17.51 -68.70
C ASN A 937 -17.56 -18.84 -69.06
N GLN A 938 -17.79 -19.91 -68.29
CA GLN A 938 -17.23 -21.25 -68.52
C GLN A 938 -18.31 -22.29 -68.90
N GLU A 939 -19.56 -21.88 -69.03
CA GLU A 939 -20.73 -22.72 -69.32
C GLU A 939 -20.51 -23.72 -70.46
N ALA A 940 -20.08 -23.24 -71.62
CA ALA A 940 -19.86 -24.07 -72.81
C ALA A 940 -18.80 -25.18 -72.59
N ILE A 941 -17.78 -24.91 -71.76
CA ILE A 941 -16.74 -25.91 -71.43
C ILE A 941 -17.35 -27.04 -70.61
N TRP A 942 -18.18 -26.70 -69.62
CA TRP A 942 -18.83 -27.69 -68.76
C TRP A 942 -19.84 -28.54 -69.53
N PHE A 943 -20.67 -27.95 -70.38
CA PHE A 943 -21.57 -28.72 -71.27
C PHE A 943 -20.79 -29.62 -72.24
N GLU A 944 -19.68 -29.16 -72.83
CA GLU A 944 -18.84 -30.02 -73.68
C GLU A 944 -18.24 -31.21 -72.89
N ARG A 945 -17.79 -30.99 -71.65
CA ARG A 945 -17.36 -32.07 -70.75
C ARG A 945 -18.50 -33.06 -70.43
N LYS A 946 -19.73 -32.56 -70.23
CA LYS A 946 -20.92 -33.38 -69.94
C LYS A 946 -21.21 -34.32 -71.11
N GLU A 947 -21.45 -33.77 -72.29
CA GLU A 947 -21.85 -34.53 -73.49
C GLU A 947 -20.78 -35.51 -73.98
N LYS A 948 -19.50 -35.10 -74.01
CA LYS A 948 -18.46 -35.89 -74.67
C LYS A 948 -17.78 -36.93 -73.78
N LEU A 949 -17.85 -36.77 -72.45
CA LEU A 949 -17.14 -37.63 -71.50
C LEU A 949 -18.02 -38.14 -70.36
N ILE A 950 -18.66 -37.25 -69.59
CA ILE A 950 -19.38 -37.63 -68.36
C ILE A 950 -20.54 -38.57 -68.67
N ASP A 951 -21.44 -38.17 -69.58
CA ASP A 951 -22.66 -38.92 -69.85
C ASP A 951 -22.40 -40.23 -70.62
N PRO A 952 -21.53 -40.29 -71.65
CA PRO A 952 -21.17 -41.56 -72.30
C PRO A 952 -20.52 -42.57 -71.36
N LEU A 953 -19.61 -42.13 -70.48
CA LEU A 953 -18.93 -43.01 -69.53
C LEU A 953 -19.87 -43.48 -68.41
N THR A 954 -20.69 -42.56 -67.88
CA THR A 954 -21.70 -42.88 -66.86
C THR A 954 -22.78 -43.81 -67.42
N GLY A 955 -23.23 -43.58 -68.66
CA GLY A 955 -24.17 -44.43 -69.38
C GLY A 955 -23.61 -45.83 -69.66
N PHE A 956 -22.36 -45.95 -70.11
CA PHE A 956 -21.70 -47.24 -70.24
C PHE A 956 -21.63 -48.00 -68.91
N MET A 957 -21.27 -47.30 -67.82
CA MET A 957 -21.08 -47.90 -66.50
C MET A 957 -22.38 -48.23 -65.75
N LYS A 958 -23.51 -47.65 -66.15
CA LYS A 958 -24.87 -47.99 -65.66
C LYS A 958 -25.61 -48.97 -66.59
N GLY A 959 -25.19 -49.11 -67.84
CA GLY A 959 -25.85 -49.92 -68.87
C GLY A 959 -25.30 -51.35 -69.05
N ALA A 960 -25.98 -52.12 -69.90
CA ALA A 960 -25.67 -53.53 -70.17
C ALA A 960 -24.27 -53.77 -70.78
N HIS A 961 -23.63 -52.76 -71.36
CA HIS A 961 -22.28 -52.88 -71.92
C HIS A 961 -21.22 -53.19 -70.85
N LYS A 962 -21.40 -52.71 -69.61
CA LYS A 962 -20.52 -53.06 -68.48
C LYS A 962 -20.50 -54.56 -68.20
N ALA A 963 -21.64 -55.24 -68.31
CA ALA A 963 -21.72 -56.68 -68.07
C ALA A 963 -20.89 -57.46 -69.10
N SER A 964 -21.03 -57.15 -70.37
CA SER A 964 -20.32 -57.89 -71.43
C SER A 964 -18.84 -57.54 -71.58
N TYR A 965 -18.40 -56.36 -71.13
CA TYR A 965 -16.97 -56.09 -70.93
C TYR A 965 -16.37 -57.03 -69.85
N LEU A 966 -17.10 -57.25 -68.76
CA LEU A 966 -16.68 -58.14 -67.68
C LEU A 966 -16.73 -59.62 -68.08
N GLU A 967 -17.76 -60.02 -68.82
CA GLU A 967 -17.95 -61.37 -69.38
C GLU A 967 -16.75 -61.79 -70.24
N ALA A 968 -16.33 -60.94 -71.19
CA ALA A 968 -15.17 -61.20 -72.04
C ALA A 968 -13.86 -61.30 -71.24
N ARG A 969 -13.64 -60.37 -70.30
CA ARG A 969 -12.43 -60.35 -69.46
C ARG A 969 -12.36 -61.55 -68.52
N GLN A 970 -13.48 -61.92 -67.89
CA GLN A 970 -13.58 -63.07 -67.00
C GLN A 970 -13.31 -64.37 -67.77
N PHE A 971 -13.84 -64.53 -68.97
CA PHE A 971 -13.60 -65.72 -69.78
C PHE A 971 -12.12 -65.89 -70.17
N LEU A 972 -11.42 -64.80 -70.50
CA LEU A 972 -9.97 -64.83 -70.77
C LEU A 972 -9.15 -65.23 -69.53
N ASP A 973 -9.50 -64.71 -68.34
CA ASP A 973 -8.81 -65.07 -67.09
C ASP A 973 -9.14 -66.52 -66.64
N GLU A 974 -10.37 -67.00 -66.84
CA GLU A 974 -10.77 -68.39 -66.54
C GLU A 974 -10.13 -69.41 -67.47
N GLN A 975 -10.13 -69.14 -68.79
CA GLN A 975 -9.54 -70.04 -69.78
C GLN A 975 -8.04 -69.84 -69.99
N LYS A 976 -7.37 -69.02 -69.16
CA LYS A 976 -5.95 -68.61 -69.31
C LYS A 976 -4.96 -69.75 -69.56
N ALA A 977 -5.16 -70.90 -68.92
CA ALA A 977 -4.34 -72.10 -69.11
C ALA A 977 -4.70 -72.95 -70.36
N ASN A 978 -5.86 -72.69 -70.96
CA ASN A 978 -6.34 -73.28 -72.22
C ASN A 978 -6.14 -72.35 -73.43
N LEU A 979 -5.91 -71.03 -73.25
CA LEU A 979 -5.77 -70.06 -74.36
C LEU A 979 -4.69 -70.44 -75.37
N SER A 980 -3.58 -71.06 -74.94
CA SER A 980 -2.50 -71.54 -75.81
C SER A 980 -2.88 -72.70 -76.74
N TYR A 981 -4.09 -73.24 -76.60
CA TYR A 981 -4.66 -74.30 -77.45
C TYR A 981 -5.74 -73.75 -78.41
N ALA A 982 -6.09 -72.46 -78.33
CA ALA A 982 -6.84 -71.79 -79.39
C ALA A 982 -5.89 -71.53 -80.58
N GLY A 983 -6.17 -72.13 -81.73
CA GLY A 983 -5.34 -72.02 -82.94
C GLY A 983 -5.42 -70.68 -83.67
N SER A 984 -5.65 -69.57 -82.97
CA SER A 984 -5.82 -68.24 -83.57
C SER A 984 -5.42 -67.10 -82.60
N ASN A 985 -5.13 -65.92 -83.16
CA ASN A 985 -4.81 -64.71 -82.40
C ASN A 985 -6.04 -64.02 -81.77
N LEU A 986 -7.21 -64.66 -81.74
CA LEU A 986 -8.42 -64.10 -81.10
C LEU A 986 -8.25 -63.71 -79.62
N PRO A 987 -7.49 -64.45 -78.77
CA PRO A 987 -7.24 -64.01 -77.39
C PRO A 987 -6.49 -62.68 -77.30
N GLU A 988 -5.50 -62.48 -78.16
CA GLU A 988 -4.68 -61.25 -78.22
C GLU A 988 -5.51 -60.07 -78.73
N LEU A 989 -6.35 -60.29 -79.74
CA LEU A 989 -7.28 -59.30 -80.26
C LEU A 989 -8.31 -58.88 -79.19
N LEU A 990 -8.90 -59.84 -78.47
CA LEU A 990 -9.84 -59.56 -77.38
C LEU A 990 -9.19 -58.78 -76.22
N ASP A 991 -7.99 -59.17 -75.77
CA ASP A 991 -7.28 -58.45 -74.71
C ASP A 991 -6.93 -57.02 -75.14
N SER A 992 -6.44 -56.84 -76.38
CA SER A 992 -6.19 -55.50 -76.95
C SER A 992 -7.44 -54.62 -77.03
N ALA A 993 -8.60 -55.20 -77.37
CA ALA A 993 -9.88 -54.50 -77.45
C ALA A 993 -10.45 -54.15 -76.06
N LEU A 994 -10.16 -54.95 -75.04
CA LEU A 994 -10.52 -54.67 -73.64
C LEU A 994 -9.63 -53.58 -73.01
N LEU A 995 -8.42 -53.37 -73.53
CA LEU A 995 -7.48 -52.32 -73.12
C LEU A 995 -7.67 -50.98 -73.85
N ASP A 996 -8.52 -50.94 -74.88
CA ASP A 996 -8.78 -49.75 -75.71
C ASP A 996 -9.41 -48.59 -74.90
N PRO A 997 -8.79 -47.39 -74.83
CA PRO A 997 -9.31 -46.25 -74.08
C PRO A 997 -10.69 -45.73 -74.54
N GLU A 998 -11.14 -46.11 -75.73
CA GLU A 998 -12.44 -45.72 -76.30
C GLU A 998 -13.43 -46.89 -76.39
N VAL A 999 -13.18 -48.02 -75.71
CA VAL A 999 -14.08 -49.21 -75.69
C VAL A 999 -15.52 -48.88 -75.25
N TYR A 1000 -15.71 -47.76 -74.54
CA TYR A 1000 -17.02 -47.26 -74.14
C TYR A 1000 -17.88 -46.75 -75.31
N LYS A 1001 -17.30 -46.47 -76.47
CA LYS A 1001 -18.04 -46.12 -77.70
C LYS A 1001 -18.75 -47.36 -78.25
N SER A 1002 -20.06 -47.26 -78.43
CA SER A 1002 -21.00 -48.38 -78.62
C SER A 1002 -20.65 -49.41 -79.70
N ASN A 1003 -19.90 -49.03 -80.73
CA ASN A 1003 -19.55 -49.94 -81.82
C ASN A 1003 -18.47 -50.97 -81.44
N LYS A 1004 -17.56 -50.66 -80.50
CA LYS A 1004 -16.44 -51.56 -80.13
C LYS A 1004 -16.90 -52.76 -79.29
N ILE A 1005 -17.85 -52.55 -78.37
CA ILE A 1005 -18.33 -53.61 -77.47
C ILE A 1005 -19.09 -54.73 -78.21
N GLN A 1006 -19.66 -54.45 -79.38
CA GLN A 1006 -20.32 -55.46 -80.22
C GLN A 1006 -19.29 -56.39 -80.89
N GLY A 1007 -18.13 -55.87 -81.31
CA GLY A 1007 -17.03 -56.68 -81.83
C GLY A 1007 -16.47 -57.66 -80.78
N ILE A 1008 -16.28 -57.18 -79.55
CA ILE A 1008 -15.83 -58.00 -78.40
C ILE A 1008 -16.78 -59.18 -78.15
N LYS A 1009 -18.10 -58.99 -78.25
CA LYS A 1009 -19.08 -60.09 -78.14
C LYS A 1009 -18.91 -61.16 -79.21
N ALA A 1010 -18.73 -60.76 -80.46
CA ALA A 1010 -18.59 -61.70 -81.57
C ALA A 1010 -17.29 -62.52 -81.44
N GLN A 1011 -16.17 -61.85 -81.18
CA GLN A 1011 -14.87 -62.49 -80.98
C GLN A 1011 -14.85 -63.43 -79.76
N LEU A 1012 -15.56 -63.08 -78.68
CA LEU A 1012 -15.69 -63.92 -77.49
C LEU A 1012 -16.40 -65.25 -77.79
N ALA A 1013 -17.52 -65.19 -78.52
CA ALA A 1013 -18.28 -66.38 -78.89
C ALA A 1013 -17.47 -67.32 -79.83
N GLU A 1014 -16.68 -66.74 -80.74
CA GLU A 1014 -15.79 -67.51 -81.61
C GLU A 1014 -14.66 -68.19 -80.84
N LEU A 1015 -14.03 -67.49 -79.89
CA LEU A 1015 -12.99 -68.08 -79.02
C LEU A 1015 -13.54 -69.18 -78.11
N GLN A 1016 -14.76 -69.01 -77.57
CA GLN A 1016 -15.47 -70.06 -76.82
C GLN A 1016 -15.63 -71.34 -77.64
N GLN A 1017 -15.99 -71.23 -78.92
CA GLN A 1017 -16.15 -72.37 -79.83
C GLN A 1017 -14.81 -73.07 -80.11
N GLN A 1018 -13.73 -72.33 -80.37
CA GLN A 1018 -12.41 -72.90 -80.65
C GLN A 1018 -11.85 -73.70 -79.46
N LEU A 1019 -11.97 -73.16 -78.24
CA LEU A 1019 -11.48 -73.83 -77.02
C LEU A 1019 -12.27 -75.09 -76.67
N ALA A 1020 -13.60 -75.09 -76.91
CA ALA A 1020 -14.43 -76.27 -76.73
C ALA A 1020 -14.00 -77.42 -77.66
N GLN A 1021 -13.68 -77.11 -78.93
CA GLN A 1021 -13.19 -78.09 -79.90
C GLN A 1021 -11.80 -78.64 -79.50
N ALA A 1022 -10.88 -77.78 -79.09
CA ALA A 1022 -9.54 -78.19 -78.64
C ALA A 1022 -9.60 -79.13 -77.42
N ARG A 1023 -10.45 -78.83 -76.43
CA ARG A 1023 -10.68 -79.71 -75.26
C ARG A 1023 -11.26 -81.07 -75.67
N GLN A 1024 -12.28 -81.08 -76.53
CA GLN A 1024 -12.94 -82.32 -76.95
C GLN A 1024 -11.99 -83.27 -77.70
N HIS A 1025 -11.05 -82.72 -78.48
CA HIS A 1025 -10.03 -83.51 -79.17
C HIS A 1025 -9.08 -84.21 -78.19
N GLU A 1026 -8.57 -83.48 -77.20
CA GLU A 1026 -7.65 -84.03 -76.18
C GLU A 1026 -8.33 -85.09 -75.29
N GLU A 1027 -9.59 -84.85 -74.92
CA GLU A 1027 -10.39 -85.79 -74.12
C GLU A 1027 -10.51 -87.16 -74.83
N GLN A 1028 -10.80 -87.15 -76.14
CA GLN A 1028 -10.86 -88.36 -76.96
C GLN A 1028 -9.51 -89.08 -77.05
N GLN A 1029 -8.41 -88.34 -77.21
CA GLN A 1029 -7.06 -88.90 -77.26
C GLN A 1029 -6.66 -89.58 -75.94
N ALA A 1030 -6.94 -88.94 -74.80
CA ALA A 1030 -6.60 -89.49 -73.48
C ALA A 1030 -7.42 -90.73 -73.13
N LEU A 1031 -8.72 -90.75 -73.45
CA LEU A 1031 -9.59 -91.91 -73.24
C LEU A 1031 -9.13 -93.14 -74.05
N ALA A 1032 -8.67 -92.94 -75.28
CA ALA A 1032 -8.13 -94.03 -76.11
C ALA A 1032 -6.84 -94.63 -75.53
N GLY A 1033 -5.98 -93.80 -74.92
CA GLY A 1033 -4.76 -94.27 -74.23
C GLY A 1033 -5.06 -95.16 -73.01
N ILE A 1034 -6.03 -94.77 -72.18
CA ILE A 1034 -6.49 -95.58 -71.03
C ILE A 1034 -7.06 -96.93 -71.49
N GLU A 1035 -7.87 -96.93 -72.55
CA GLU A 1035 -8.49 -98.14 -73.09
C GLU A 1035 -7.43 -99.15 -73.58
N ALA A 1036 -6.34 -98.69 -74.19
CA ALA A 1036 -5.22 -99.54 -74.57
C ALA A 1036 -4.50 -100.18 -73.36
N LEU A 1037 -4.43 -99.51 -72.21
CA LEU A 1037 -3.90 -100.09 -70.96
C LEU A 1037 -4.86 -101.12 -70.36
N GLN A 1038 -6.17 -100.87 -70.45
CA GLN A 1038 -7.21 -101.80 -69.96
C GLN A 1038 -7.14 -103.15 -70.69
N GLN A 1039 -6.96 -103.11 -72.02
CA GLN A 1039 -6.77 -104.32 -72.84
C GLN A 1039 -5.51 -105.11 -72.45
N LYS A 1040 -4.40 -104.43 -72.11
CA LYS A 1040 -3.18 -105.10 -71.61
C LYS A 1040 -3.44 -105.86 -70.28
N LEU A 1041 -4.22 -105.30 -69.35
CA LEU A 1041 -4.51 -105.95 -68.07
C LEU A 1041 -5.38 -107.21 -68.25
N LEU A 1042 -6.38 -107.16 -69.14
CA LEU A 1042 -7.26 -108.30 -69.46
C LEU A 1042 -6.51 -109.51 -70.04
N GLY A 1043 -5.34 -109.28 -70.64
CA GLY A 1043 -4.48 -110.33 -71.23
C GLY A 1043 -3.69 -111.19 -70.23
N PHE A 1044 -3.66 -110.85 -68.94
CA PHE A 1044 -2.93 -111.66 -67.94
C PHE A 1044 -3.70 -112.93 -67.56
N GLU A 1045 -3.05 -114.10 -67.63
CA GLU A 1045 -3.65 -115.37 -67.20
C GLU A 1045 -4.05 -115.36 -65.71
N GLN A 1046 -3.26 -114.69 -64.86
CA GLN A 1046 -3.54 -114.57 -63.43
C GLN A 1046 -4.84 -113.80 -63.15
N PHE A 1047 -5.18 -112.81 -64.00
CA PHE A 1047 -6.46 -112.09 -63.91
C PHE A 1047 -7.62 -113.05 -64.23
N ASN A 1048 -7.42 -113.93 -65.21
CA ASN A 1048 -8.40 -114.93 -65.59
C ASN A 1048 -8.50 -116.15 -64.64
N ALA A 1049 -7.63 -116.24 -63.64
CA ALA A 1049 -7.69 -117.20 -62.55
C ALA A 1049 -8.42 -116.69 -61.28
N LEU A 1050 -8.65 -115.37 -61.15
CA LEU A 1050 -9.38 -114.78 -60.02
C LEU A 1050 -10.90 -114.96 -60.12
N ASP A 1051 -11.61 -114.84 -59.00
CA ASP A 1051 -13.06 -114.73 -58.96
C ASP A 1051 -13.57 -113.45 -59.67
N SER A 1052 -14.85 -113.44 -60.04
CA SER A 1052 -15.47 -112.34 -60.77
C SER A 1052 -15.48 -111.01 -60.01
N GLY A 1053 -15.61 -111.05 -58.67
CA GLY A 1053 -15.57 -109.85 -57.82
C GLY A 1053 -14.21 -109.17 -57.87
N ARG A 1054 -13.13 -109.93 -57.66
CA ARG A 1054 -11.75 -109.41 -57.73
C ARG A 1054 -11.34 -108.96 -59.12
N ARG A 1055 -11.86 -109.59 -60.19
CA ARG A 1055 -11.68 -109.08 -61.57
C ARG A 1055 -12.32 -107.71 -61.75
N GLN A 1056 -13.54 -107.51 -61.27
CA GLN A 1056 -14.23 -106.23 -61.35
C GLN A 1056 -13.53 -105.14 -60.52
N GLU A 1057 -13.04 -105.48 -59.32
CA GLU A 1057 -12.29 -104.55 -58.46
C GLU A 1057 -10.94 -104.10 -59.09
N LEU A 1058 -10.36 -104.89 -60.00
CA LEU A 1058 -9.16 -104.53 -60.77
C LEU A 1058 -9.46 -103.70 -62.03
N LEU A 1059 -10.68 -103.76 -62.58
CA LEU A 1059 -11.10 -102.96 -63.74
C LEU A 1059 -11.70 -101.60 -63.36
N GLN A 1060 -12.32 -101.51 -62.18
CA GLN A 1060 -12.96 -100.30 -61.66
C GLN A 1060 -12.11 -99.02 -61.79
N PRO A 1061 -10.79 -99.00 -61.52
CA PRO A 1061 -10.00 -97.77 -61.68
C PRO A 1061 -9.89 -97.25 -63.12
N PHE A 1062 -10.03 -98.12 -64.14
CA PHE A 1062 -10.10 -97.67 -65.54
C PHE A 1062 -11.43 -96.96 -65.82
N GLU A 1063 -12.53 -97.43 -65.23
CA GLU A 1063 -13.83 -96.75 -65.32
C GLU A 1063 -13.78 -95.39 -64.61
N THR A 1064 -13.20 -95.35 -63.40
CA THR A 1064 -13.00 -94.13 -62.61
C THR A 1064 -12.13 -93.10 -63.35
N VAL A 1065 -11.00 -93.51 -63.95
CA VAL A 1065 -10.14 -92.54 -64.66
C VAL A 1065 -10.76 -92.05 -65.97
N ARG A 1066 -11.54 -92.88 -66.68
CA ARG A 1066 -12.31 -92.44 -67.86
C ARG A 1066 -13.37 -91.41 -67.49
N GLN A 1067 -14.10 -91.61 -66.37
CA GLN A 1067 -15.00 -90.59 -65.84
C GLN A 1067 -14.26 -89.32 -65.42
N HIS A 1068 -13.10 -89.45 -64.76
CA HIS A 1068 -12.33 -88.32 -64.29
C HIS A 1068 -11.77 -87.46 -65.45
N ILE A 1069 -11.32 -88.08 -66.55
CA ILE A 1069 -10.88 -87.39 -67.77
C ILE A 1069 -12.00 -86.51 -68.35
N GLY A 1070 -13.20 -87.07 -68.56
CA GLY A 1070 -14.33 -86.31 -69.12
C GLY A 1070 -14.84 -85.16 -68.24
N GLN A 1071 -14.56 -85.21 -66.93
CA GLN A 1071 -14.89 -84.14 -65.99
C GLN A 1071 -13.86 -82.98 -66.00
N GLN A 1072 -12.66 -83.15 -66.55
CA GLN A 1072 -11.64 -82.10 -66.52
C GLN A 1072 -11.82 -81.02 -67.57
N VAL A 1073 -11.72 -79.75 -67.15
CA VAL A 1073 -11.83 -78.56 -68.02
C VAL A 1073 -10.47 -78.13 -68.59
N LEU A 1074 -9.36 -78.51 -67.94
CA LEU A 1074 -8.00 -78.10 -68.32
C LEU A 1074 -7.34 -79.15 -69.24
N ILE A 1075 -6.97 -78.73 -70.45
CA ILE A 1075 -6.38 -79.59 -71.49
C ILE A 1075 -5.06 -80.23 -70.99
N ALA A 1076 -4.24 -79.47 -70.26
CA ALA A 1076 -3.00 -79.97 -69.66
C ALA A 1076 -3.24 -81.02 -68.55
N VAL A 1077 -4.37 -80.96 -67.83
CA VAL A 1077 -4.68 -81.90 -66.75
C VAL A 1077 -5.24 -83.23 -67.29
N ILE A 1078 -5.97 -83.19 -68.41
CA ILE A 1078 -6.37 -84.39 -69.16
C ILE A 1078 -5.13 -85.23 -69.52
N ARG A 1079 -4.09 -84.60 -70.07
CA ARG A 1079 -2.79 -85.25 -70.37
C ARG A 1079 -2.10 -85.83 -69.13
N ASP A 1080 -2.06 -85.08 -68.02
CA ASP A 1080 -1.37 -85.52 -66.80
C ASP A 1080 -2.09 -86.68 -66.10
N ILE A 1081 -3.42 -86.71 -66.10
CA ILE A 1081 -4.22 -87.83 -65.57
C ILE A 1081 -3.95 -89.12 -66.34
N GLN A 1082 -3.94 -89.07 -67.68
CA GLN A 1082 -3.59 -90.23 -68.51
C GLN A 1082 -2.22 -90.79 -68.11
N ARG A 1083 -1.23 -89.90 -67.97
CA ARG A 1083 0.14 -90.26 -67.62
C ARG A 1083 0.26 -90.88 -66.23
N ARG A 1084 -0.28 -90.24 -65.17
CA ARG A 1084 -0.21 -90.80 -63.81
C ARG A 1084 -0.92 -92.13 -63.67
N PHE A 1085 -1.98 -92.35 -64.45
CA PHE A 1085 -2.65 -93.63 -64.47
C PHE A 1085 -1.74 -94.73 -65.05
N GLU A 1086 -0.99 -94.43 -66.11
CA GLU A 1086 0.02 -95.34 -66.68
C GLU A 1086 1.23 -95.57 -65.75
N ASP A 1087 1.80 -94.49 -65.19
CA ASP A 1087 3.02 -94.55 -64.35
C ASP A 1087 2.76 -95.15 -62.94
N GLU A 1088 1.65 -94.79 -62.27
CA GLU A 1088 1.39 -95.13 -60.86
C GLU A 1088 0.28 -96.17 -60.67
N THR A 1089 -0.92 -95.88 -61.20
CA THR A 1089 -2.14 -96.65 -60.86
C THR A 1089 -2.11 -98.04 -61.49
N TYR A 1090 -1.69 -98.13 -62.75
CA TYR A 1090 -1.53 -99.40 -63.47
C TYR A 1090 -0.53 -100.34 -62.77
N ALA A 1091 0.61 -99.80 -62.31
CA ALA A 1091 1.62 -100.57 -61.58
C ALA A 1091 1.10 -101.12 -60.24
N GLY A 1092 0.31 -100.34 -59.50
CA GLY A 1092 -0.34 -100.79 -58.26
C GLY A 1092 -1.35 -101.92 -58.48
N LEU A 1093 -2.08 -101.91 -59.60
CA LEU A 1093 -3.04 -102.97 -59.94
C LEU A 1093 -2.35 -104.30 -60.24
N ILE A 1094 -1.20 -104.28 -60.92
CA ILE A 1094 -0.37 -105.48 -61.15
C ILE A 1094 0.12 -106.08 -59.81
N GLN A 1095 0.46 -105.27 -58.81
CA GLN A 1095 0.78 -105.81 -57.47
C GLN A 1095 -0.42 -106.44 -56.77
N LYS A 1096 -1.59 -105.79 -56.83
CA LYS A 1096 -2.82 -106.27 -56.17
C LYS A 1096 -3.25 -107.62 -56.76
N LEU A 1097 -3.17 -107.76 -58.08
CA LEU A 1097 -3.36 -109.00 -58.83
C LEU A 1097 -2.47 -110.16 -58.31
N MET A 1098 -1.19 -109.90 -58.08
CA MET A 1098 -0.24 -110.92 -57.59
C MET A 1098 -0.49 -111.32 -56.11
N LEU A 1099 -0.95 -110.39 -55.28
CA LEU A 1099 -1.11 -110.57 -53.83
C LEU A 1099 -2.29 -111.49 -53.44
N TRP A 1100 -3.38 -111.49 -54.20
CA TRP A 1100 -4.65 -112.13 -53.81
C TRP A 1100 -4.71 -113.67 -53.91
N SER A 1101 -3.56 -114.33 -53.99
CA SER A 1101 -3.42 -115.78 -54.22
C SER A 1101 -3.12 -116.63 -52.96
N ARG A 1102 -3.46 -116.20 -51.71
CA ARG A 1102 -2.99 -116.83 -50.42
C ARG A 1102 -4.00 -116.78 -49.19
N PRO A 1103 -3.92 -117.63 -48.09
CA PRO A 1103 -5.00 -117.94 -47.05
C PRO A 1103 -4.82 -117.53 -45.51
N LYS A 1104 -5.77 -117.82 -44.53
CA LYS A 1104 -5.94 -117.24 -43.10
C LYS A 1104 -6.67 -118.05 -41.91
N LEU A 1105 -6.79 -117.55 -40.61
CA LEU A 1105 -7.43 -118.13 -39.31
C LEU A 1105 -7.83 -117.14 -38.08
N GLU A 1106 -8.56 -117.54 -36.96
CA GLU A 1106 -9.27 -116.67 -35.86
C GLU A 1106 -9.52 -117.21 -34.33
N PRO A 1107 -10.04 -116.44 -33.27
CA PRO A 1107 -10.05 -116.70 -31.73
C PRO A 1107 -11.29 -116.30 -30.75
N THR A 1108 -11.19 -116.29 -29.34
CA THR A 1108 -11.86 -115.41 -28.22
C THR A 1108 -12.55 -115.95 -26.86
N GLY A 1109 -12.79 -115.08 -25.79
CA GLY A 1109 -13.45 -115.36 -24.43
C GLY A 1109 -14.05 -114.20 -23.51
N LYS A 1110 -14.28 -114.37 -22.15
CA LYS A 1110 -15.43 -113.77 -21.30
C LYS A 1110 -15.28 -113.38 -19.73
N SER A 1111 -16.36 -113.14 -18.92
CA SER A 1111 -16.50 -112.13 -17.76
C SER A 1111 -17.35 -112.38 -16.43
N GLY A 1112 -17.12 -111.63 -15.29
CA GLY A 1112 -18.13 -111.30 -14.19
C GLY A 1112 -17.76 -110.85 -12.70
N VAL A 1113 -18.43 -109.79 -12.14
CA VAL A 1113 -18.74 -109.38 -10.69
C VAL A 1113 -17.73 -108.62 -9.74
N THR A 1114 -18.24 -107.64 -8.95
CA THR A 1114 -17.67 -106.86 -7.78
C THR A 1114 -16.64 -105.71 -8.04
N PRO A 1115 -16.41 -104.74 -7.09
CA PRO A 1115 -16.08 -103.34 -7.46
C PRO A 1115 -14.60 -102.87 -7.35
N ALA A 1116 -14.37 -101.65 -7.88
CA ALA A 1116 -13.14 -100.84 -7.95
C ALA A 1116 -12.21 -101.06 -9.17
N LYS A 1117 -11.38 -100.03 -9.45
CA LYS A 1117 -10.44 -99.81 -10.59
C LYS A 1117 -9.26 -100.83 -10.67
N PRO A 1118 -8.39 -100.88 -11.73
CA PRO A 1118 -8.39 -100.28 -13.11
C PRO A 1118 -7.82 -101.23 -14.25
N VAL A 1119 -7.41 -100.65 -15.43
CA VAL A 1119 -6.35 -101.07 -16.42
C VAL A 1119 -6.80 -101.54 -17.85
N VAL A 1120 -5.87 -101.58 -18.84
CA VAL A 1120 -5.99 -101.37 -20.33
C VAL A 1120 -5.11 -102.37 -21.15
N ASN A 1121 -5.27 -102.53 -22.50
CA ASN A 1121 -4.22 -102.93 -23.49
C ASN A 1121 -4.63 -102.82 -25.01
N GLU A 1122 -3.66 -102.94 -25.96
CA GLU A 1122 -3.72 -102.62 -27.43
C GLU A 1122 -3.24 -103.74 -28.41
N PRO A 1123 -3.54 -103.64 -29.74
CA PRO A 1123 -2.64 -104.00 -30.89
C PRO A 1123 -2.89 -103.14 -32.19
N GLU A 1124 -2.20 -103.17 -33.37
CA GLU A 1124 -0.85 -103.55 -33.91
C GLU A 1124 -0.66 -102.93 -35.36
N PRO A 1125 0.55 -102.93 -36.01
CA PRO A 1125 0.86 -102.14 -37.24
C PRO A 1125 0.88 -102.90 -38.61
N ALA A 1126 1.07 -102.15 -39.72
CA ALA A 1126 1.03 -102.63 -41.13
C ALA A 1126 2.32 -102.35 -41.96
N ILE A 1127 2.44 -102.95 -43.16
CA ILE A 1127 3.64 -102.96 -44.04
C ILE A 1127 3.48 -102.00 -45.24
N GLU A 1128 4.48 -101.12 -45.47
CA GLU A 1128 4.53 -100.20 -46.62
C GLU A 1128 5.47 -100.67 -47.76
N SER A 1129 5.27 -100.13 -48.98
CA SER A 1129 6.21 -100.27 -50.12
C SER A 1129 6.51 -98.92 -50.77
N VAL A 1130 7.80 -98.68 -51.10
CA VAL A 1130 8.31 -97.41 -51.67
C VAL A 1130 8.91 -97.66 -53.06
N ALA A 1131 8.69 -96.77 -54.04
CA ALA A 1131 9.37 -96.90 -55.34
C ALA A 1131 10.86 -96.49 -55.24
N VAL A 1132 11.76 -97.23 -55.90
CA VAL A 1132 13.20 -96.90 -55.99
C VAL A 1132 13.42 -95.44 -56.43
N ARG A 1133 12.59 -94.97 -57.37
CA ARG A 1133 12.66 -93.64 -57.99
C ARG A 1133 12.34 -92.48 -57.04
N SER A 1134 11.70 -92.73 -55.89
CA SER A 1134 11.31 -91.69 -54.93
C SER A 1134 12.22 -91.59 -53.69
N ILE A 1135 13.19 -92.50 -53.52
CA ILE A 1135 14.09 -92.50 -52.35
C ILE A 1135 15.20 -91.47 -52.57
N ARG A 1136 15.13 -90.34 -51.84
CA ARG A 1136 16.18 -89.31 -51.83
C ARG A 1136 17.27 -89.64 -50.84
N VAL A 1137 18.53 -89.47 -51.25
CA VAL A 1137 19.71 -89.71 -50.42
C VAL A 1137 20.24 -88.37 -49.90
N PRO A 1138 20.36 -88.17 -48.57
CA PRO A 1138 21.06 -87.02 -48.02
C PRO A 1138 22.57 -87.24 -48.16
N TYR A 1139 23.18 -86.58 -49.14
CA TYR A 1139 24.62 -86.54 -49.38
C TYR A 1139 25.06 -85.08 -49.57
N PRO A 1140 26.22 -84.64 -49.03
CA PRO A 1140 26.57 -83.22 -49.00
C PRO A 1140 27.09 -82.66 -50.33
N GLN A 1141 27.59 -83.52 -51.23
CA GLN A 1141 27.95 -83.12 -52.60
C GLN A 1141 26.74 -83.23 -53.54
N PRO A 1142 26.47 -82.24 -54.41
CA PRO A 1142 25.37 -82.28 -55.38
C PRO A 1142 25.64 -83.16 -56.60
N TRP A 1143 26.87 -83.68 -56.75
CA TRP A 1143 27.32 -84.58 -57.81
C TRP A 1143 28.42 -85.49 -57.28
N LEU A 1144 28.62 -86.63 -57.96
CA LEU A 1144 29.60 -87.66 -57.60
C LEU A 1144 30.63 -87.74 -58.73
N SER A 1145 31.90 -87.51 -58.41
CA SER A 1145 32.95 -87.26 -59.40
C SER A 1145 34.14 -88.24 -59.32
N THR A 1146 34.23 -88.99 -58.23
CA THR A 1146 35.25 -90.02 -58.00
C THR A 1146 34.60 -91.33 -57.55
N GLU A 1147 35.26 -92.48 -57.75
CA GLU A 1147 34.74 -93.77 -57.26
C GLU A 1147 34.53 -93.77 -55.75
N ALA A 1148 35.40 -93.07 -54.99
CA ALA A 1148 35.22 -92.91 -53.54
C ALA A 1148 33.94 -92.15 -53.15
N GLU A 1149 33.58 -91.09 -53.90
CA GLU A 1149 32.31 -90.37 -53.70
C GLU A 1149 31.10 -91.21 -54.15
N VAL A 1150 31.25 -92.02 -55.20
CA VAL A 1150 30.20 -92.94 -55.66
C VAL A 1150 29.97 -94.04 -54.63
N ASP A 1151 31.02 -94.67 -54.09
CA ASP A 1151 30.92 -95.69 -53.05
C ASP A 1151 30.40 -95.11 -51.73
N ASP A 1152 30.78 -93.89 -51.35
CA ASP A 1152 30.26 -93.23 -50.14
C ASP A 1152 28.80 -92.76 -50.29
N TYR A 1153 28.39 -92.31 -51.49
CA TYR A 1153 26.99 -92.09 -51.82
C TYR A 1153 26.19 -93.40 -51.89
N LEU A 1154 26.77 -94.48 -52.41
CA LEU A 1154 26.14 -95.80 -52.42
C LEU A 1154 26.07 -96.41 -51.02
N GLU A 1155 27.05 -96.15 -50.14
CA GLU A 1155 26.95 -96.37 -48.69
C GLU A 1155 25.78 -95.57 -48.13
N HIS A 1156 25.63 -94.28 -48.43
CA HIS A 1156 24.49 -93.47 -47.99
C HIS A 1156 23.14 -93.99 -48.54
N TYR A 1157 23.05 -94.35 -49.82
CA TYR A 1157 21.83 -94.89 -50.43
C TYR A 1157 21.48 -96.26 -49.85
N ARG A 1158 22.49 -97.12 -49.66
CA ARG A 1158 22.36 -98.44 -49.01
C ARG A 1158 22.00 -98.30 -47.54
N ARG A 1159 22.51 -97.29 -46.82
CA ARG A 1159 22.11 -96.96 -45.44
C ARG A 1159 20.64 -96.53 -45.38
N GLU A 1160 20.15 -95.71 -46.31
CA GLU A 1160 18.72 -95.33 -46.37
C GLU A 1160 17.81 -96.49 -46.85
N LEU A 1161 18.22 -97.28 -47.84
CA LEU A 1161 17.52 -98.51 -48.25
C LEU A 1161 17.45 -99.52 -47.09
N LEU A 1162 18.56 -99.75 -46.39
CA LEU A 1162 18.60 -100.62 -45.20
C LEU A 1162 17.83 -100.02 -44.02
N LYS A 1163 17.75 -98.70 -43.85
CA LYS A 1163 16.83 -98.05 -42.90
C LYS A 1163 15.39 -98.39 -43.23
N LEU A 1164 14.96 -98.17 -44.48
CA LEU A 1164 13.58 -98.44 -44.91
C LEU A 1164 13.22 -99.92 -44.73
N VAL A 1165 14.12 -100.84 -45.09
CA VAL A 1165 13.93 -102.29 -44.89
C VAL A 1165 13.97 -102.70 -43.41
N ARG A 1166 14.86 -102.13 -42.58
CA ARG A 1166 14.87 -102.35 -41.12
C ARG A 1166 13.66 -101.73 -40.42
N ALA A 1167 13.06 -100.69 -41.00
CA ALA A 1167 11.76 -100.13 -40.62
C ALA A 1167 10.57 -100.90 -41.24
N GLY A 1168 10.80 -102.12 -41.74
CA GLY A 1168 9.76 -103.05 -42.22
C GLY A 1168 9.24 -102.80 -43.64
N LYS A 1169 9.75 -101.81 -44.36
CA LYS A 1169 9.23 -101.38 -45.67
C LYS A 1169 9.86 -102.16 -46.83
N ARG A 1170 9.10 -102.41 -47.90
CA ARG A 1170 9.57 -103.02 -49.15
C ARG A 1170 9.87 -101.95 -50.21
N VAL A 1171 10.56 -102.34 -51.29
CA VAL A 1171 10.93 -101.42 -52.38
C VAL A 1171 10.49 -101.99 -53.73
N GLN A 1172 9.91 -101.13 -54.58
CA GLN A 1172 9.41 -101.41 -55.94
C GLN A 1172 10.33 -100.77 -57.00
N LEU A 1173 10.49 -101.43 -58.15
CA LEU A 1173 11.30 -100.98 -59.31
C LEU A 1173 10.43 -100.26 -60.36
#